data_AF-A0A7S3Q9J0-F1
#
_entry.id   AF-A0A7S3Q9J0-F1
#
_cell.length_a   1.000
_cell.length_b   1.000
_cell.length_c   1.000
_cell.angle_alpha   90.00
_cell.angle_beta   90.00
_cell.angle_gamma   90.00
#
_symmetry.space_group_name_H-M   'P 1'
#
loop_
_entity.id
_entity.type
_entity.pdbx_description
1 polymer ?
#
loop_
_entity_poly.entity_id
_entity_poly.type
_entity_poly.pdbx_seq_one_letter_code
_entity_poly.pdbx_strand_id
1 'polypeptide(L)'
;MKSIIALSMLRIGSAVAAQTIYAEFQEQSAECAGLDGTCNAATSSNNSANNTIQSNYTVLGETIENYNASNVKSGNGEEHPFQCSIYMAPSSIPNAGFGLYTIRDIKAREALLPFTDAPSIPVCDEYAKGDLELHHWNHGDYLWGGTGLAEFECENVSESVVTFGSMCNFHTYLANVIPQNAKYDDTIGGGRFSNPGAGAFSYHTGHDFHAELDINAGQEIFCDYGETWLDTREGTFADHVPREDDFNKGAAALKSIHRNLIKKDIEFEASDEILGLVKSIASKHNDRIASTLPNTMEALGEIVEKIKTRGSDSIEDIAKFLAENTIEKRDTSWILENGICMENIKPGISNIEHAGRGAFAQNHIAMGAIVSPGPLLNIVDKDLLNMYEYNEEEAHFELFTKQLLLNYCFGHVDSKLLLCPQSNMILINHKSCRNTNGECGNNGPNARVQWGTTWDKDTKDWLELSMEEIEFNTAEKRRGLSLEVVATRDILPGEEITMDYGPAWEVAWEEHLVLWEVFFDEIDDGRYIPVRTLTDNQDFRTVDELEDDPYPTNVLMVCYYPEGFEDEESYSEEEWWSGENIAPVNGMDASYDLYPCEITKKSEDPGTVSVRIYPAYDSEKYVQLYDYDMKSISFRMAPYTSDVHLEGTFRHLIEIPDDIFPEQWKEAIQ
;
A
#
# COMPACT_ATOMS: atom_id res chain seq x y z
N MET A 1 -16.71 -30.75 9.33
CA MET A 1 -18.20 -30.91 9.33
C MET A 1 -18.90 -30.40 10.60
N LYS A 2 -18.31 -30.51 11.81
CA LYS A 2 -18.91 -29.90 13.03
C LYS A 2 -18.55 -28.41 13.23
N SER A 3 -17.36 -27.98 12.81
CA SER A 3 -16.94 -26.57 12.73
C SER A 3 -17.81 -25.73 11.77
N ILE A 4 -18.28 -26.36 10.69
CA ILE A 4 -19.13 -25.75 9.65
C ILE A 4 -20.54 -25.35 10.18
N ILE A 5 -21.04 -26.04 11.21
CA ILE A 5 -22.34 -25.71 11.83
C ILE A 5 -22.22 -24.48 12.74
N ALA A 6 -21.06 -24.25 13.37
CA ALA A 6 -20.78 -23.04 14.15
C ALA A 6 -20.65 -21.80 13.24
N LEU A 7 -19.97 -21.92 12.09
CA LEU A 7 -19.83 -20.87 11.07
C LEU A 7 -21.18 -20.40 10.48
N SER A 8 -22.13 -21.33 10.29
CA SER A 8 -23.46 -21.00 9.78
C SER A 8 -24.30 -20.21 10.78
N MET A 9 -24.07 -20.39 12.09
CA MET A 9 -24.79 -19.65 13.14
C MET A 9 -24.22 -18.23 13.36
N LEU A 10 -22.92 -18.03 13.16
CA LEU A 10 -22.27 -16.71 13.22
C LEU A 10 -22.72 -15.78 12.08
N ARG A 11 -22.82 -16.27 10.84
CA ARG A 11 -23.31 -15.48 9.69
C ARG A 11 -24.79 -15.07 9.79
N ILE A 12 -25.62 -15.87 10.47
CA ILE A 12 -27.03 -15.54 10.71
C ILE A 12 -27.16 -14.51 11.85
N GLY A 13 -26.26 -14.53 12.83
CA GLY A 13 -26.24 -13.57 13.93
C GLY A 13 -25.91 -12.13 13.49
N SER A 14 -24.92 -11.96 12.61
CA SER A 14 -24.50 -10.65 12.10
C SER A 14 -25.51 -10.00 11.14
N ALA A 15 -26.21 -10.80 10.33
CA ALA A 15 -27.30 -10.29 9.46
C ALA A 15 -28.53 -9.81 10.26
N VAL A 16 -28.84 -10.43 11.40
CA VAL A 16 -29.96 -10.05 12.28
C VAL A 16 -29.62 -8.83 13.13
N ALA A 17 -28.36 -8.66 13.55
CA ALA A 17 -27.88 -7.46 14.23
C ALA A 17 -27.94 -6.21 13.32
N ALA A 18 -27.51 -6.33 12.06
CA ALA A 18 -27.57 -5.24 11.08
C ALA A 18 -29.02 -4.78 10.77
N GLN A 19 -29.98 -5.71 10.69
CA GLN A 19 -31.40 -5.35 10.49
C GLN A 19 -32.06 -4.75 11.74
N THR A 20 -31.59 -5.07 12.94
CA THR A 20 -32.15 -4.54 14.20
C THR A 20 -31.64 -3.12 14.47
N ILE A 21 -30.38 -2.82 14.12
CA ILE A 21 -29.77 -1.49 14.29
C ILE A 21 -30.30 -0.49 13.25
N TYR A 22 -30.62 -0.94 12.03
CA TYR A 22 -31.28 -0.09 11.02
C TYR A 22 -32.69 0.37 11.43
N ALA A 23 -33.36 -0.38 12.31
CA ALA A 23 -34.66 -0.02 12.87
C ALA A 23 -34.56 0.99 14.03
N GLU A 24 -33.49 0.94 14.85
CA GLU A 24 -33.28 1.88 15.95
C GLU A 24 -32.78 3.26 15.47
N PHE A 25 -32.07 3.33 14.33
CA PHE A 25 -31.61 4.61 13.75
C PHE A 25 -32.74 5.45 13.13
N GLN A 26 -33.85 4.81 12.71
CA GLN A 26 -35.05 5.50 12.22
C GLN A 26 -35.94 6.05 13.35
N GLU A 27 -35.76 5.60 14.60
CA GLU A 27 -36.57 6.04 15.73
C GLU A 27 -35.92 7.22 16.52
N GLN A 28 -34.61 7.45 16.39
CA GLN A 28 -33.91 8.60 17.00
C GLN A 28 -33.82 9.86 16.12
N SER A 29 -34.12 9.78 14.82
CA SER A 29 -34.12 10.95 13.92
C SER A 29 -35.44 11.76 13.92
N ALA A 30 -36.40 11.40 14.78
CA ALA A 30 -37.70 12.09 14.93
C ALA A 30 -37.82 13.01 16.16
N GLU A 31 -36.78 13.17 16.99
CA GLU A 31 -36.79 14.06 18.16
C GLU A 31 -35.66 15.11 18.14
N CYS A 32 -35.53 15.87 17.05
CA CYS A 32 -34.80 17.15 17.07
C CYS A 32 -35.38 18.15 16.05
N ALA A 33 -36.71 18.31 16.06
CA ALA A 33 -37.39 19.39 15.37
C ALA A 33 -38.22 20.19 16.39
N GLY A 34 -37.55 21.09 17.11
CA GLY A 34 -38.23 22.08 17.92
C GLY A 34 -37.34 22.67 19.01
N LEU A 35 -36.78 23.85 18.74
CA LEU A 35 -37.06 25.11 19.47
C LEU A 35 -35.97 26.15 19.16
N ASP A 36 -36.44 27.37 18.95
CA ASP A 36 -35.71 28.61 18.68
C ASP A 36 -34.50 28.87 19.59
N GLY A 37 -33.42 29.43 19.04
CA GLY A 37 -32.40 30.07 19.88
C GLY A 37 -31.04 30.37 19.22
N THR A 38 -30.97 31.51 18.52
CA THR A 38 -29.78 32.34 18.23
C THR A 38 -28.42 31.91 18.84
N CYS A 39 -27.44 31.60 17.99
CA CYS A 39 -26.02 31.71 18.35
C CYS A 39 -25.36 32.87 17.59
N ASN A 40 -24.97 33.88 18.36
CA ASN A 40 -24.28 35.07 17.90
C ASN A 40 -22.83 34.75 17.53
N ALA A 41 -22.41 35.24 16.36
CA ALA A 41 -21.01 35.41 16.02
C ALA A 41 -20.35 36.42 16.96
N ALA A 42 -19.34 35.98 17.71
CA ALA A 42 -18.44 36.86 18.46
C ALA A 42 -17.13 37.01 17.68
N THR A 43 -17.04 38.11 16.93
CA THR A 43 -15.77 38.68 16.51
C THR A 43 -15.03 39.21 17.73
N SER A 44 -13.76 38.84 17.91
CA SER A 44 -12.86 39.58 18.79
C SER A 44 -11.57 39.89 18.07
N SER A 45 -11.40 41.18 17.80
CA SER A 45 -10.13 41.85 17.53
C SER A 45 -9.47 42.17 18.87
N ASN A 46 -8.13 42.01 18.96
CA ASN A 46 -7.24 43.09 19.39
C ASN A 46 -5.74 42.72 19.38
N ASN A 47 -5.02 43.55 18.61
CA ASN A 47 -3.66 44.06 18.69
C ASN A 47 -2.75 43.81 19.92
N SER A 48 -1.45 43.79 19.54
CA SER A 48 -0.22 44.10 20.29
C SER A 48 0.30 42.97 21.18
N ALA A 49 1.59 42.62 21.20
CA ALA A 49 2.77 43.47 21.11
C ALA A 49 4.03 42.66 20.68
N ASN A 50 4.96 43.33 19.98
CA ASN A 50 6.33 42.88 19.77
C ASN A 50 7.01 42.53 21.10
N ASN A 51 7.50 41.29 21.22
CA ASN A 51 8.64 40.98 22.08
C ASN A 51 9.47 39.88 21.43
N THR A 52 10.52 40.34 20.76
CA THR A 52 11.63 39.52 20.27
C THR A 52 12.39 38.98 21.49
N ILE A 53 12.16 37.72 21.84
CA ILE A 53 13.06 36.99 22.75
C ILE A 53 14.03 36.21 21.86
N GLN A 54 15.26 36.74 21.75
CA GLN A 54 16.40 36.01 21.23
C GLN A 54 16.77 34.91 22.23
N SER A 55 16.46 33.67 21.91
CA SER A 55 17.14 32.51 22.49
C SER A 55 18.34 32.17 21.61
N ASN A 56 19.54 32.51 22.07
CA ASN A 56 20.80 32.12 21.44
C ASN A 56 21.07 30.64 21.72
N TYR A 57 20.82 29.76 20.75
CA TYR A 57 21.51 28.48 20.65
C TYR A 57 22.70 28.66 19.71
N THR A 58 23.89 28.56 20.27
CA THR A 58 25.15 28.53 19.50
C THR A 58 25.47 27.07 19.22
N VAL A 59 25.04 26.57 18.06
CA VAL A 59 25.57 25.34 17.46
C VAL A 59 26.57 25.76 16.40
N LEU A 60 27.72 25.10 16.41
CA LEU A 60 28.91 25.38 15.62
C LEU A 60 28.58 25.73 14.17
N GLY A 61 29.00 26.92 13.77
CA GLY A 61 28.79 27.43 12.43
C GLY A 61 29.66 26.72 11.42
N GLU A 62 29.03 25.92 10.57
CA GLU A 62 29.39 25.77 9.17
C GLU A 62 28.10 25.89 8.35
N THR A 63 28.07 26.85 7.44
CA THR A 63 27.09 26.89 6.35
C THR A 63 27.23 25.61 5.54
N ILE A 64 26.21 24.75 5.54
CA ILE A 64 26.09 23.64 4.61
C ILE A 64 25.86 24.25 3.22
N GLU A 65 26.96 24.46 2.49
CA GLU A 65 26.88 24.60 1.03
C GLU A 65 26.49 23.24 0.45
N ASN A 66 25.49 23.24 -0.45
CA ASN A 66 25.08 22.08 -1.23
C ASN A 66 26.29 21.35 -1.82
N TYR A 67 26.68 20.24 -1.18
CA TYR A 67 27.83 19.46 -1.59
C TYR A 67 27.39 18.54 -2.74
N ASN A 68 27.76 18.93 -3.96
CA ASN A 68 27.59 18.10 -5.15
C ASN A 68 28.33 16.77 -4.96
N ALA A 69 27.56 15.68 -4.90
CA ALA A 69 28.07 14.32 -4.94
C ALA A 69 28.86 14.10 -6.24
N SER A 70 30.16 13.81 -6.15
CA SER A 70 30.88 13.18 -7.26
C SER A 70 32.22 12.57 -6.81
N ASN A 71 32.53 11.46 -7.49
CA ASN A 71 33.81 10.77 -7.63
C ASN A 71 34.05 9.52 -6.75
N VAL A 72 33.26 8.47 -7.01
CA VAL A 72 33.73 7.08 -6.84
C VAL A 72 34.05 6.54 -8.22
N LYS A 73 35.34 6.29 -8.48
CA LYS A 73 35.82 5.78 -9.77
C LYS A 73 35.44 4.32 -9.98
N SER A 74 34.58 4.02 -10.94
CA SER A 74 34.41 2.65 -11.47
C SER A 74 35.00 2.53 -12.88
N GLY A 75 35.81 1.49 -13.08
CA GLY A 75 36.55 1.27 -14.32
C GLY A 75 35.67 0.78 -15.44
N ASN A 76 35.02 1.71 -16.17
CA ASN A 76 34.89 1.74 -17.64
C ASN A 76 33.76 2.71 -18.07
N GLY A 77 34.10 3.99 -18.23
CA GLY A 77 33.63 4.78 -19.37
C GLY A 77 32.16 5.19 -19.43
N GLU A 78 31.71 5.95 -18.42
CA GLU A 78 30.82 7.14 -18.44
C GLU A 78 30.08 7.17 -17.10
N GLU A 79 30.71 7.81 -16.11
CA GLU A 79 30.09 8.09 -14.80
C GLU A 79 29.05 9.18 -14.97
N HIS A 80 27.80 8.78 -15.18
CA HIS A 80 26.69 9.65 -14.81
C HIS A 80 26.56 9.56 -13.28
N PRO A 81 26.79 10.66 -12.53
CA PRO A 81 26.45 10.68 -11.12
C PRO A 81 24.98 10.29 -10.99
N PHE A 82 24.66 9.39 -10.08
CA PHE A 82 23.28 9.06 -9.84
C PHE A 82 22.48 10.32 -9.58
N GLN A 83 21.38 10.43 -10.29
CA GLN A 83 20.40 11.47 -10.11
C GLN A 83 19.10 10.78 -9.79
N CYS A 84 18.58 11.05 -8.59
CA CYS A 84 17.28 10.55 -8.18
C CYS A 84 16.25 11.00 -9.22
N SER A 85 15.40 10.06 -9.64
CA SER A 85 14.41 10.21 -10.69
C SER A 85 13.00 10.36 -10.13
N ILE A 86 12.71 9.71 -8.98
CA ILE A 86 11.44 9.81 -8.26
C ILE A 86 11.59 10.63 -6.96
N TYR A 87 10.69 11.59 -6.77
CA TYR A 87 10.66 12.47 -5.60
C TYR A 87 9.28 12.48 -4.95
N MET A 88 9.24 12.57 -3.63
CA MET A 88 8.03 12.93 -2.89
C MET A 88 7.99 14.45 -2.70
N ALA A 89 6.87 15.09 -3.01
CA ALA A 89 6.63 16.51 -2.77
C ALA A 89 5.13 16.75 -2.50
N PRO A 90 4.69 17.95 -2.07
CA PRO A 90 3.27 18.27 -1.98
C PRO A 90 2.56 17.98 -3.31
N SER A 91 1.44 17.26 -3.25
CA SER A 91 0.69 16.80 -4.42
C SER A 91 0.22 17.97 -5.29
N SER A 92 0.03 17.67 -6.57
CA SER A 92 -0.57 18.55 -7.56
C SER A 92 -2.09 18.55 -7.41
N ILE A 93 -2.68 17.53 -6.80
CA ILE A 93 -4.08 17.57 -6.38
C ILE A 93 -4.17 18.45 -5.13
N PRO A 94 -4.93 19.56 -5.17
CA PRO A 94 -5.03 20.45 -4.02
C PRO A 94 -5.55 19.72 -2.77
N ASN A 95 -4.83 19.87 -1.66
CA ASN A 95 -5.14 19.26 -0.35
C ASN A 95 -5.02 17.72 -0.28
N ALA A 96 -4.40 17.06 -1.26
CA ALA A 96 -4.16 15.61 -1.22
C ALA A 96 -2.91 15.21 -0.42
N GLY A 97 -2.27 16.15 0.29
CA GLY A 97 -1.04 15.89 1.04
C GLY A 97 0.18 15.78 0.12
N PHE A 98 0.90 14.67 0.18
CA PHE A 98 2.10 14.42 -0.63
C PHE A 98 1.78 13.52 -1.83
N GLY A 99 2.53 13.68 -2.90
CA GLY A 99 2.49 12.83 -4.10
C GLY A 99 3.90 12.48 -4.58
N LEU A 100 3.97 11.51 -5.48
CA LEU A 100 5.22 11.07 -6.11
C LEU A 100 5.37 11.69 -7.49
N TYR A 101 6.56 12.20 -7.82
CA TYR A 101 6.85 12.88 -9.08
C TYR A 101 8.05 12.23 -9.76
N THR A 102 8.06 12.26 -11.10
CA THR A 102 9.25 11.94 -11.89
C THR A 102 9.92 13.21 -12.43
N ILE A 103 11.26 13.27 -12.42
CA ILE A 103 12.03 14.32 -13.11
C ILE A 103 12.55 13.89 -14.49
N ARG A 104 12.20 12.69 -14.93
CA ARG A 104 12.53 12.14 -16.25
C ARG A 104 11.26 11.69 -16.97
N ASP A 105 11.33 11.60 -18.28
CA ASP A 105 10.26 10.95 -19.03
C ASP A 105 10.29 9.43 -18.76
N ILE A 106 9.11 8.84 -18.61
CA ILE A 106 8.86 7.40 -18.46
C ILE A 106 7.91 7.00 -19.57
N LYS A 107 8.29 6.00 -20.38
CA LYS A 107 7.44 5.54 -21.50
C LYS A 107 6.36 4.59 -21.04
N ALA A 108 5.25 4.55 -21.78
CA ALA A 108 4.21 3.55 -21.55
C ALA A 108 4.83 2.14 -21.51
N ARG A 109 4.43 1.35 -20.52
CA ARG A 109 4.91 0.01 -20.14
C ARG A 109 6.32 -0.04 -19.57
N GLU A 110 6.99 1.09 -19.39
CA GLU A 110 8.27 1.15 -18.70
C GLU A 110 8.06 1.02 -17.18
N ALA A 111 8.91 0.23 -16.53
CA ALA A 111 8.92 0.16 -15.07
C ALA A 111 9.38 1.50 -14.47
N LEU A 112 8.75 1.91 -13.38
CA LEU A 112 9.11 3.15 -12.69
C LEU A 112 10.51 3.05 -12.08
N LEU A 113 10.80 1.90 -11.46
CA LEU A 113 12.09 1.55 -10.88
C LEU A 113 12.64 0.28 -11.55
N PRO A 114 13.97 0.09 -11.58
CA PRO A 114 14.60 -1.11 -12.15
C PRO A 114 14.57 -2.33 -11.19
N PHE A 115 13.75 -2.27 -10.13
CA PHE A 115 13.59 -3.30 -9.13
C PHE A 115 12.17 -3.21 -8.54
N THR A 116 11.69 -4.32 -7.99
CA THR A 116 10.44 -4.39 -7.23
C THR A 116 10.49 -3.49 -6.02
N ASP A 117 9.35 -2.90 -5.68
CA ASP A 117 9.21 -2.08 -4.48
C ASP A 117 9.45 -2.88 -3.18
N ALA A 118 9.27 -2.24 -2.02
CA ALA A 118 9.29 -2.94 -0.75
C ALA A 118 8.27 -4.10 -0.69
N PRO A 119 8.52 -5.12 0.15
CA PRO A 119 7.64 -6.27 0.26
C PRO A 119 6.22 -5.86 0.66
N SER A 120 5.23 -6.53 0.07
CA SER A 120 3.85 -6.45 0.52
C SER A 120 3.74 -7.20 1.83
N ILE A 121 3.09 -6.63 2.84
CA ILE A 121 2.96 -7.26 4.16
C ILE A 121 1.54 -7.81 4.28
N PRO A 122 1.35 -9.15 4.32
CA PRO A 122 0.02 -9.71 4.52
C PRO A 122 -0.50 -9.36 5.91
N VAL A 123 -1.77 -8.96 5.95
CA VAL A 123 -2.58 -8.72 7.14
C VAL A 123 -3.75 -9.68 7.05
N CYS A 124 -3.82 -10.60 8.01
CA CYS A 124 -4.75 -11.73 7.96
C CYS A 124 -5.92 -11.55 8.90
N ASP A 125 -7.13 -11.88 8.43
CA ASP A 125 -8.35 -11.97 9.23
C ASP A 125 -8.61 -10.73 10.08
N GLU A 126 -8.31 -9.55 9.55
CA GLU A 126 -8.43 -8.31 10.32
C GLU A 126 -9.86 -8.15 10.87
N TYR A 127 -10.88 -8.53 10.11
CA TYR A 127 -12.29 -8.42 10.49
C TYR A 127 -12.79 -9.48 11.48
N ALA A 128 -11.99 -10.50 11.82
CA ALA A 128 -12.43 -11.60 12.68
C ALA A 128 -12.84 -11.16 14.10
N LYS A 129 -12.38 -9.97 14.55
CA LYS A 129 -12.79 -9.41 15.85
C LYS A 129 -14.20 -8.80 15.90
N GLY A 130 -14.89 -8.61 14.78
CA GLY A 130 -16.23 -7.99 14.75
C GLY A 130 -16.31 -6.51 15.18
N ASP A 131 -15.27 -5.99 15.85
CA ASP A 131 -15.19 -4.63 16.42
C ASP A 131 -14.16 -3.73 15.71
N LEU A 132 -13.57 -4.14 14.57
CA LEU A 132 -12.68 -3.24 13.82
C LEU A 132 -13.41 -1.99 13.30
N GLU A 133 -14.71 -2.06 13.06
CA GLU A 133 -15.50 -0.86 12.73
C GLU A 133 -15.56 0.14 13.90
N LEU A 134 -15.33 -0.31 15.15
CA LEU A 134 -15.33 0.54 16.35
C LEU A 134 -13.94 1.08 16.71
N HIS A 135 -12.86 0.59 16.09
CA HIS A 135 -11.50 0.98 16.42
C HIS A 135 -10.79 1.69 15.25
N HIS A 136 -10.40 2.94 15.49
CA HIS A 136 -9.84 3.81 14.46
C HIS A 136 -8.37 3.50 14.16
N TRP A 137 -8.11 2.75 13.09
CA TRP A 137 -6.80 2.66 12.44
C TRP A 137 -6.85 3.37 11.07
N ASN A 138 -6.02 4.39 10.84
CA ASN A 138 -5.96 4.96 9.47
C ASN A 138 -5.17 4.04 8.53
N HIS A 139 -4.37 3.11 9.06
CA HIS A 139 -3.64 2.15 8.25
C HIS A 139 -4.57 1.24 7.43
N GLY A 140 -5.74 0.90 7.97
CA GLY A 140 -6.76 0.14 7.25
C GLY A 140 -7.25 0.79 5.96
N ASP A 141 -7.17 2.13 5.83
CA ASP A 141 -7.54 2.84 4.59
C ASP A 141 -6.52 2.67 3.46
N TYR A 142 -5.34 2.16 3.78
CA TYR A 142 -4.21 1.95 2.87
C TYR A 142 -3.91 0.47 2.65
N LEU A 143 -4.77 -0.41 3.16
CA LEU A 143 -4.70 -1.83 2.87
C LEU A 143 -5.30 -2.10 1.48
N TRP A 144 -4.59 -2.92 0.73
CA TRP A 144 -5.01 -3.43 -0.58
C TRP A 144 -5.61 -4.81 -0.40
N GLY A 145 -6.52 -5.22 -1.29
CA GLY A 145 -6.94 -6.63 -1.30
C GLY A 145 -5.75 -7.52 -1.66
N GLY A 146 -5.56 -8.65 -0.97
CA GLY A 146 -4.44 -9.56 -1.27
C GLY A 146 -4.61 -10.37 -2.56
N THR A 147 -5.64 -10.12 -3.35
CA THR A 147 -5.97 -10.86 -4.58
C THR A 147 -4.77 -10.91 -5.53
N GLY A 148 -4.48 -12.11 -6.05
CA GLY A 148 -3.39 -12.35 -7.00
C GLY A 148 -1.96 -12.41 -6.42
N LEU A 149 -1.71 -11.97 -5.18
CA LEU A 149 -0.40 -12.08 -4.51
C LEU A 149 -0.50 -12.89 -3.20
N ALA A 150 -1.01 -12.29 -2.12
CA ALA A 150 -1.21 -12.94 -0.83
C ALA A 150 -2.57 -13.64 -0.64
N GLU A 151 -3.40 -13.74 -1.69
CA GLU A 151 -4.79 -14.23 -1.63
C GLU A 151 -5.00 -15.56 -0.88
N PHE A 152 -3.99 -16.43 -0.90
CA PHE A 152 -4.03 -17.76 -0.29
C PHE A 152 -3.29 -17.84 1.05
N GLU A 153 -2.83 -16.71 1.59
CA GLU A 153 -2.09 -16.68 2.86
C GLU A 153 -3.01 -17.09 4.03
N CYS A 154 -4.27 -16.65 4.02
CA CYS A 154 -5.29 -16.88 5.05
C CYS A 154 -6.71 -16.74 4.47
N GLU A 155 -7.78 -16.90 5.27
CA GLU A 155 -9.17 -16.85 4.77
C GLU A 155 -9.54 -15.46 4.26
N ASN A 156 -9.21 -14.42 5.03
CA ASN A 156 -9.34 -13.03 4.59
C ASN A 156 -7.97 -12.38 4.65
N VAL A 157 -7.52 -11.81 3.54
CA VAL A 157 -6.19 -11.23 3.45
C VAL A 157 -6.24 -9.87 2.79
N SER A 158 -5.63 -8.93 3.48
CA SER A 158 -5.28 -7.63 2.99
C SER A 158 -3.76 -7.48 2.93
N GLU A 159 -3.27 -6.52 2.16
CA GLU A 159 -1.85 -6.24 2.01
C GLU A 159 -1.54 -4.79 2.36
N SER A 160 -0.55 -4.59 3.23
CA SER A 160 0.08 -3.28 3.38
C SER A 160 1.15 -3.12 2.29
N VAL A 161 0.80 -2.37 1.24
CA VAL A 161 1.71 -2.03 0.12
C VAL A 161 2.22 -0.61 0.31
N VAL A 162 3.51 -0.47 0.63
CA VAL A 162 4.13 0.84 0.90
C VAL A 162 4.64 1.54 -0.37
N THR A 163 5.22 2.72 -0.22
CA THR A 163 5.81 3.56 -1.28
C THR A 163 4.80 3.84 -2.40
N PHE A 164 4.86 3.19 -3.57
CA PHE A 164 3.93 3.51 -4.64
C PHE A 164 2.49 3.06 -4.32
N GLY A 165 2.31 1.99 -3.54
CA GLY A 165 0.98 1.52 -3.14
C GLY A 165 0.26 2.45 -2.16
N SER A 166 1.01 3.23 -1.37
CA SER A 166 0.44 4.06 -0.30
C SER A 166 0.69 5.57 -0.44
N MET A 167 1.65 5.98 -1.28
CA MET A 167 2.04 7.39 -1.46
C MET A 167 1.66 7.98 -2.81
N CYS A 168 1.29 7.14 -3.79
CA CYS A 168 0.68 7.64 -5.02
C CYS A 168 -0.75 8.07 -4.73
N ASN A 169 -1.11 9.28 -5.15
CA ASN A 169 -2.50 9.71 -5.14
C ASN A 169 -3.26 9.06 -6.31
N PHE A 170 -4.57 9.09 -6.24
CA PHE A 170 -5.44 8.73 -7.36
C PHE A 170 -6.09 9.97 -7.93
N HIS A 171 -5.98 10.09 -9.24
CA HIS A 171 -6.77 11.01 -10.01
C HIS A 171 -7.61 10.18 -10.98
N THR A 172 -8.93 10.23 -10.84
CA THR A 172 -9.90 9.39 -11.59
C THR A 172 -9.76 9.42 -13.11
N TYR A 173 -9.13 10.46 -13.67
CA TYR A 173 -8.85 10.58 -15.11
C TYR A 173 -7.35 10.58 -15.48
N LEU A 174 -6.45 10.81 -14.52
CA LEU A 174 -5.01 11.00 -14.79
C LEU A 174 -4.14 9.88 -14.21
N ALA A 175 -4.75 8.83 -13.67
CA ALA A 175 -4.06 7.59 -13.35
C ALA A 175 -3.18 7.19 -14.53
N ASN A 176 -1.92 6.93 -14.22
CA ASN A 176 -0.88 6.74 -15.23
C ASN A 176 0.09 5.61 -14.87
N VAL A 177 -0.16 4.91 -13.77
CA VAL A 177 0.62 3.77 -13.29
C VAL A 177 -0.28 2.64 -12.86
N ILE A 178 0.12 1.43 -13.24
CA ILE A 178 -0.50 0.18 -12.83
C ILE A 178 0.51 -0.66 -12.02
N PRO A 179 0.06 -1.29 -10.92
CA PRO A 179 0.86 -2.28 -10.22
C PRO A 179 0.85 -3.61 -10.98
N GLN A 180 1.96 -4.33 -10.88
CA GLN A 180 2.08 -5.71 -11.27
C GLN A 180 2.66 -6.47 -10.09
N ASN A 181 2.01 -7.56 -9.68
CA ASN A 181 2.46 -8.39 -8.57
C ASN A 181 3.87 -8.92 -8.85
N ALA A 182 4.75 -8.77 -7.86
CA ALA A 182 6.06 -9.41 -7.92
C ALA A 182 5.96 -10.86 -7.46
N LYS A 183 7.10 -11.54 -7.43
CA LYS A 183 7.16 -12.97 -7.11
C LYS A 183 7.00 -13.20 -5.61
N TYR A 184 6.27 -14.24 -5.25
CA TYR A 184 6.40 -14.86 -3.94
C TYR A 184 7.70 -15.68 -3.88
N ASP A 185 8.48 -15.55 -2.80
CA ASP A 185 9.74 -16.26 -2.61
C ASP A 185 9.96 -16.69 -1.15
N ASP A 186 9.46 -17.88 -0.81
CA ASP A 186 9.64 -18.56 0.47
C ASP A 186 11.00 -19.27 0.62
N THR A 187 11.94 -19.04 -0.30
CA THR A 187 13.31 -19.53 -0.16
C THR A 187 14.21 -18.50 0.55
N ILE A 188 13.72 -17.27 0.72
CA ILE A 188 14.43 -16.18 1.41
C ILE A 188 14.68 -16.55 2.88
N GLY A 189 15.92 -16.36 3.34
CA GLY A 189 16.30 -16.55 4.75
C GLY A 189 16.74 -17.98 5.14
N GLY A 190 16.72 -18.95 4.23
CA GLY A 190 17.30 -20.28 4.49
C GLY A 190 16.33 -21.34 5.03
N GLY A 191 15.01 -21.10 4.95
CA GLY A 191 13.95 -22.07 5.22
C GLY A 191 13.64 -22.33 6.71
N ARG A 192 12.36 -22.63 7.00
CA ARG A 192 11.82 -22.74 8.37
C ARG A 192 12.54 -23.66 9.33
N PHE A 193 13.18 -24.73 8.85
CA PHE A 193 13.81 -25.72 9.73
C PHE A 193 15.20 -25.34 10.26
N SER A 194 15.76 -24.24 9.77
CA SER A 194 17.11 -23.81 10.17
C SER A 194 17.24 -22.32 10.43
N ASN A 195 16.14 -21.58 10.27
CA ASN A 195 16.13 -20.14 10.33
C ASN A 195 15.19 -19.66 11.46
N PRO A 196 15.71 -19.17 12.60
CA PRO A 196 14.88 -18.53 13.63
C PRO A 196 14.14 -17.28 13.15
N GLY A 197 14.56 -16.67 12.05
CA GLY A 197 13.83 -15.57 11.40
C GLY A 197 12.70 -16.01 10.48
N ALA A 198 12.46 -17.31 10.31
CA ALA A 198 11.36 -17.80 9.49
C ALA A 198 10.03 -17.23 9.99
N GLY A 199 9.24 -16.65 9.08
CA GLY A 199 7.97 -16.01 9.41
C GLY A 199 8.09 -14.65 10.07
N ALA A 200 9.29 -14.14 10.35
CA ALA A 200 9.50 -12.81 10.95
C ALA A 200 9.54 -11.67 9.92
N PHE A 201 9.49 -11.99 8.64
CA PHE A 201 9.44 -11.05 7.51
C PHE A 201 8.52 -11.60 6.41
N SER A 202 8.09 -10.73 5.51
CA SER A 202 7.24 -11.12 4.39
C SER A 202 8.03 -11.79 3.26
N TYR A 203 7.44 -12.85 2.69
CA TYR A 203 7.92 -13.55 1.50
C TYR A 203 7.28 -13.01 0.20
N HIS A 204 6.30 -12.13 0.32
CA HIS A 204 5.68 -11.41 -0.79
C HIS A 204 6.59 -10.24 -1.19
N THR A 205 7.32 -10.37 -2.30
CA THR A 205 8.44 -9.47 -2.59
C THR A 205 8.05 -8.04 -3.01
N GLY A 206 6.75 -7.75 -3.10
CA GLY A 206 6.19 -6.41 -3.38
C GLY A 206 5.44 -6.36 -4.71
N HIS A 207 5.40 -5.16 -5.30
CA HIS A 207 4.86 -4.93 -6.65
C HIS A 207 5.89 -4.23 -7.53
N ASP A 208 5.85 -4.55 -8.82
CA ASP A 208 6.52 -3.81 -9.88
C ASP A 208 5.51 -2.79 -10.47
N PHE A 209 5.82 -1.50 -10.36
CA PHE A 209 4.96 -0.46 -10.90
C PHE A 209 5.40 -0.07 -12.31
N HIS A 210 4.45 -0.03 -13.24
CA HIS A 210 4.68 0.30 -14.64
C HIS A 210 3.82 1.48 -15.08
N ALA A 211 4.40 2.34 -15.91
CA ALA A 211 3.64 3.42 -16.53
C ALA A 211 2.61 2.82 -17.49
N GLU A 212 1.34 3.17 -17.35
CA GLU A 212 0.30 2.76 -18.31
C GLU A 212 0.34 3.63 -19.58
N LEU A 213 0.71 4.90 -19.40
CA LEU A 213 0.83 5.92 -20.44
C LEU A 213 2.20 6.60 -20.34
N ASP A 214 2.61 7.34 -21.36
CA ASP A 214 3.81 8.18 -21.28
C ASP A 214 3.65 9.22 -20.15
N ILE A 215 4.57 9.22 -19.18
CA ILE A 215 4.66 10.18 -18.08
C ILE A 215 5.84 11.11 -18.38
N ASN A 216 5.57 12.39 -18.59
CA ASN A 216 6.62 13.37 -18.84
C ASN A 216 7.28 13.81 -17.52
N ALA A 217 8.54 14.23 -17.62
CA ALA A 217 9.25 14.87 -16.53
C ALA A 217 8.43 16.06 -15.96
N GLY A 218 8.28 16.13 -14.64
CA GLY A 218 7.47 17.12 -13.96
C GLY A 218 6.08 16.62 -13.55
N GLN A 219 5.61 15.51 -14.11
CA GLN A 219 4.29 14.99 -13.78
C GLN A 219 4.29 14.20 -12.47
N GLU A 220 3.18 14.30 -11.75
CA GLU A 220 2.87 13.41 -10.64
C GLU A 220 2.49 12.02 -11.18
N ILE A 221 2.86 11.01 -10.42
CA ILE A 221 2.54 9.61 -10.62
C ILE A 221 1.22 9.36 -9.87
N PHE A 222 0.24 8.88 -10.61
CA PHE A 222 -1.09 8.57 -10.10
C PHE A 222 -1.35 7.07 -10.27
N CYS A 223 -1.65 6.39 -9.18
CA CYS A 223 -2.08 4.99 -9.20
C CYS A 223 -3.59 4.91 -9.36
N ASP A 224 -4.07 3.93 -10.13
CA ASP A 224 -5.48 3.59 -10.19
C ASP A 224 -5.81 2.56 -9.09
N TYR A 225 -6.60 2.98 -8.11
CA TYR A 225 -7.17 2.08 -7.10
C TYR A 225 -8.70 1.94 -7.24
N GLY A 226 -9.26 2.35 -8.38
CA GLY A 226 -10.66 2.21 -8.72
C GLY A 226 -11.57 3.28 -8.12
N GLU A 227 -12.59 3.71 -8.88
CA GLU A 227 -13.58 4.68 -8.39
C GLU A 227 -14.45 4.13 -7.26
N THR A 228 -14.57 2.80 -7.16
CA THR A 228 -15.27 2.12 -6.06
C THR A 228 -14.65 2.45 -4.69
N TRP A 229 -13.34 2.72 -4.63
CA TRP A 229 -12.68 3.21 -3.42
C TRP A 229 -13.26 4.55 -2.95
N LEU A 230 -13.64 5.43 -3.88
CA LEU A 230 -14.30 6.69 -3.56
C LEU A 230 -15.77 6.47 -3.18
N ASP A 231 -16.42 5.43 -3.71
CA ASP A 231 -17.82 5.12 -3.45
C ASP A 231 -18.04 4.48 -2.07
N THR A 232 -17.05 3.72 -1.56
CA THR A 232 -17.06 3.20 -0.17
C THR A 232 -16.91 4.29 0.89
N ARG A 233 -16.71 5.56 0.48
CA ARG A 233 -16.54 6.73 1.34
C ARG A 233 -17.66 7.76 1.15
N GLU A 234 -18.87 7.29 0.85
CA GLU A 234 -20.07 8.13 0.76
C GLU A 234 -20.26 8.97 2.04
N GLY A 235 -20.64 10.24 1.89
CA GLY A 235 -20.80 11.19 3.00
C GLY A 235 -19.52 11.91 3.42
N THR A 236 -18.40 11.70 2.72
CA THR A 236 -17.10 12.34 3.01
C THR A 236 -16.66 13.28 1.88
N PHE A 237 -15.39 13.70 1.87
CA PHE A 237 -14.80 14.47 0.77
C PHE A 237 -14.95 13.78 -0.61
N ALA A 238 -15.03 12.43 -0.62
CA ALA A 238 -15.13 11.63 -1.83
C ALA A 238 -16.40 11.90 -2.66
N ASP A 239 -17.45 12.42 -2.02
CA ASP A 239 -18.72 12.79 -2.68
C ASP A 239 -18.55 13.89 -3.72
N HIS A 240 -17.53 14.73 -3.57
CA HIS A 240 -17.27 15.88 -4.44
C HIS A 240 -16.16 15.63 -5.46
N VAL A 241 -15.48 14.48 -5.40
CA VAL A 241 -14.42 14.11 -6.33
C VAL A 241 -15.04 13.70 -7.68
N PRO A 242 -14.69 14.36 -8.80
CA PRO A 242 -15.21 13.97 -10.10
C PRO A 242 -14.79 12.55 -10.50
N ARG A 243 -15.72 11.82 -11.11
CA ARG A 243 -15.46 10.53 -11.73
C ARG A 243 -15.06 10.69 -13.20
N GLU A 244 -14.55 9.64 -13.83
CA GLU A 244 -14.14 9.64 -15.24
C GLU A 244 -15.29 10.09 -16.14
N ASP A 245 -16.49 9.55 -15.90
CA ASP A 245 -17.70 9.92 -16.63
C ASP A 245 -18.10 11.40 -16.40
N ASP A 246 -17.82 11.98 -15.22
CA ASP A 246 -18.05 13.41 -14.98
C ASP A 246 -17.13 14.27 -15.84
N PHE A 247 -15.86 13.89 -16.02
CA PHE A 247 -14.94 14.56 -16.96
C PHE A 247 -15.40 14.43 -18.40
N ASN A 248 -15.86 13.24 -18.82
CA ASN A 248 -16.39 13.01 -20.17
C ASN A 248 -17.67 13.85 -20.42
N LYS A 249 -18.55 13.97 -19.43
CA LYS A 249 -19.73 14.86 -19.49
C LYS A 249 -19.34 16.34 -19.50
N GLY A 250 -18.36 16.75 -18.69
CA GLY A 250 -17.79 18.09 -18.69
C GLY A 250 -17.20 18.47 -20.05
N ALA A 251 -16.47 17.55 -20.66
CA ALA A 251 -15.92 17.67 -22.00
C ALA A 251 -17.01 17.80 -23.06
N ALA A 252 -18.10 17.03 -22.98
CA ALA A 252 -19.25 17.17 -23.88
C ALA A 252 -19.93 18.54 -23.75
N ALA A 253 -20.04 19.06 -22.53
CA ALA A 253 -20.57 20.40 -22.26
C ALA A 253 -19.65 21.48 -22.88
N LEU A 254 -18.35 21.39 -22.62
CA LEU A 254 -17.35 22.31 -23.17
C LEU A 254 -17.29 22.26 -24.70
N LYS A 255 -17.36 21.08 -25.30
CA LYS A 255 -17.41 20.91 -26.77
C LYS A 255 -18.66 21.57 -27.36
N SER A 256 -19.80 21.49 -26.67
CA SER A 256 -21.05 22.15 -27.08
C SER A 256 -20.96 23.67 -26.98
N ILE A 257 -20.32 24.19 -25.93
CA ILE A 257 -20.00 25.61 -25.74
C ILE A 257 -19.06 26.07 -26.88
N HIS A 258 -17.96 25.37 -27.11
CA HIS A 258 -16.98 25.70 -28.15
C HIS A 258 -17.59 25.72 -29.56
N ARG A 259 -18.41 24.73 -29.92
CA ARG A 259 -19.09 24.68 -31.23
C ARG A 259 -20.09 25.82 -31.43
N ASN A 260 -20.81 26.21 -30.37
CA ASN A 260 -21.88 27.20 -30.50
C ASN A 260 -21.41 28.64 -30.31
N LEU A 261 -20.37 28.89 -29.51
CA LEU A 261 -19.88 30.24 -29.20
C LEU A 261 -18.67 30.61 -30.06
N ILE A 262 -17.70 29.70 -30.25
CA ILE A 262 -16.42 30.02 -30.89
C ILE A 262 -16.46 29.80 -32.41
N LYS A 263 -17.05 28.71 -32.89
CA LYS A 263 -17.10 28.41 -34.35
C LYS A 263 -18.12 29.24 -35.13
N LYS A 264 -19.06 29.92 -34.45
CA LYS A 264 -20.10 30.73 -35.11
C LYS A 264 -19.75 32.21 -35.26
N ASP A 265 -18.50 32.61 -34.94
CA ASP A 265 -18.06 34.01 -34.99
C ASP A 265 -19.05 34.95 -34.25
N ILE A 266 -19.64 34.44 -33.17
CA ILE A 266 -20.42 35.28 -32.28
C ILE A 266 -19.35 36.04 -31.49
N GLU A 267 -19.20 37.34 -31.75
CA GLU A 267 -18.48 38.29 -30.89
C GLU A 267 -19.17 38.32 -29.53
N PHE A 268 -18.89 37.29 -28.74
CA PHE A 268 -19.34 37.17 -27.38
C PHE A 268 -18.14 37.57 -26.54
N GLU A 269 -18.25 38.71 -25.84
CA GLU A 269 -17.31 39.07 -24.79
C GLU A 269 -17.51 38.07 -23.65
N ALA A 270 -16.92 36.88 -23.81
CA ALA A 270 -16.95 35.84 -22.81
C ALA A 270 -16.21 36.36 -21.57
N SER A 271 -16.96 36.53 -20.47
CA SER A 271 -16.44 36.96 -19.18
C SER A 271 -16.46 35.81 -18.18
N ASP A 272 -15.68 35.93 -17.11
CA ASP A 272 -15.71 34.98 -15.99
C ASP A 272 -17.11 34.87 -15.36
N GLU A 273 -17.95 35.90 -15.46
CA GLU A 273 -19.34 35.88 -14.99
C GLU A 273 -20.19 34.86 -15.77
N ILE A 274 -19.99 34.75 -17.08
CA ILE A 274 -20.72 33.80 -17.92
C ILE A 274 -20.24 32.37 -17.63
N LEU A 275 -18.94 32.18 -17.44
CA LEU A 275 -18.39 30.88 -17.04
C LEU A 275 -18.92 30.48 -15.65
N GLY A 276 -19.01 31.42 -14.72
CA GLY A 276 -19.66 31.25 -13.42
C GLY A 276 -21.14 30.86 -13.54
N LEU A 277 -21.89 31.46 -14.47
CA LEU A 277 -23.29 31.08 -14.74
C LEU A 277 -23.39 29.64 -15.29
N VAL A 278 -22.52 29.26 -16.23
CA VAL A 278 -22.46 27.90 -16.77
C VAL A 278 -22.18 26.89 -15.64
N LYS A 279 -21.19 27.17 -14.79
CA LYS A 279 -20.89 26.33 -13.62
C LYS A 279 -22.06 26.27 -12.64
N SER A 280 -22.75 27.39 -12.38
CA SER A 280 -23.93 27.41 -11.51
C SER A 280 -25.12 26.62 -12.08
N ILE A 281 -25.27 26.56 -13.40
CA ILE A 281 -26.27 25.71 -14.05
C ILE A 281 -25.84 24.24 -13.96
N ALA A 282 -24.57 23.94 -14.24
CA ALA A 282 -24.03 22.59 -14.15
C ALA A 282 -24.15 22.03 -12.72
N SER A 283 -23.85 22.84 -11.70
CA SER A 283 -23.87 22.45 -10.29
C SER A 283 -25.28 22.06 -9.83
N LYS A 284 -26.32 22.74 -10.34
CA LYS A 284 -27.72 22.35 -10.09
C LYS A 284 -28.11 20.98 -10.63
N HIS A 285 -27.33 20.44 -11.57
CA HIS A 285 -27.54 19.11 -12.12
C HIS A 285 -26.60 18.09 -11.47
N ASN A 286 -25.32 18.42 -11.35
CA ASN A 286 -24.30 17.59 -10.72
C ASN A 286 -23.07 18.47 -10.38
N ASP A 287 -22.76 18.58 -9.10
CA ASP A 287 -21.63 19.38 -8.59
C ASP A 287 -20.26 18.85 -9.06
N ARG A 288 -20.12 17.52 -9.25
CA ARG A 288 -18.89 16.90 -9.79
C ARG A 288 -18.63 17.34 -11.23
N ILE A 289 -19.65 17.34 -12.08
CA ILE A 289 -19.50 17.84 -13.46
C ILE A 289 -19.10 19.32 -13.43
N ALA A 290 -19.73 20.12 -12.57
CA ALA A 290 -19.43 21.54 -12.46
C ALA A 290 -17.99 21.80 -12.01
N SER A 291 -17.43 20.97 -11.12
CA SER A 291 -16.06 21.13 -10.63
C SER A 291 -15.01 20.80 -11.69
N THR A 292 -15.31 19.96 -12.68
CA THR A 292 -14.40 19.71 -13.83
C THR A 292 -14.23 20.92 -14.76
N LEU A 293 -15.21 21.84 -14.79
CA LEU A 293 -15.18 22.98 -15.70
C LEU A 293 -14.21 24.07 -15.23
N PRO A 294 -13.50 24.76 -16.15
CA PRO A 294 -12.53 25.81 -15.79
C PRO A 294 -13.20 26.94 -15.00
N ASN A 295 -12.46 27.51 -14.05
CA ASN A 295 -12.95 28.61 -13.19
C ASN A 295 -12.79 30.00 -13.84
N THR A 296 -11.90 30.13 -14.82
CA THR A 296 -11.57 31.40 -15.48
C THR A 296 -11.59 31.25 -16.99
N MET A 297 -11.85 32.36 -17.69
CA MET A 297 -11.75 32.47 -19.13
C MET A 297 -10.33 32.23 -19.64
N GLU A 298 -9.31 32.55 -18.84
CA GLU A 298 -7.91 32.23 -19.13
C GLU A 298 -7.69 30.72 -19.20
N ALA A 299 -8.09 29.97 -18.16
CA ALA A 299 -7.99 28.51 -18.15
C ALA A 299 -8.80 27.85 -19.29
N LEU A 300 -10.00 28.38 -19.56
CA LEU A 300 -10.80 27.96 -20.71
C LEU A 300 -10.06 28.23 -22.04
N GLY A 301 -9.42 29.39 -22.16
CA GLY A 301 -8.62 29.79 -23.32
C GLY A 301 -7.44 28.85 -23.56
N GLU A 302 -6.72 28.47 -22.50
CA GLU A 302 -5.64 27.49 -22.57
C GLU A 302 -6.12 26.13 -23.07
N ILE A 303 -7.24 25.63 -22.55
CA ILE A 303 -7.83 24.36 -22.99
C ILE A 303 -8.23 24.45 -24.47
N VAL A 304 -8.90 25.53 -24.88
CA VAL A 304 -9.29 25.75 -26.28
C VAL A 304 -8.06 25.81 -27.20
N GLU A 305 -6.96 26.41 -26.76
CA GLU A 305 -5.74 26.48 -27.55
C GLU A 305 -5.05 25.11 -27.66
N LYS A 306 -5.05 24.32 -26.58
CA LYS A 306 -4.59 22.91 -26.62
C LYS A 306 -5.39 22.07 -27.63
N ILE A 307 -6.71 22.23 -27.66
CA ILE A 307 -7.61 21.55 -28.62
C ILE A 307 -7.22 21.93 -30.06
N LYS A 308 -7.02 23.23 -30.34
CA LYS A 308 -6.65 23.71 -31.68
C LYS A 308 -5.27 23.22 -32.11
N THR A 309 -4.27 23.32 -31.22
CA THR A 309 -2.88 22.97 -31.52
C THR A 309 -2.69 21.47 -31.74
N ARG A 310 -3.36 20.63 -30.94
CA ARG A 310 -3.35 19.17 -31.12
C ARG A 310 -4.16 18.72 -32.33
N GLY A 311 -5.13 19.54 -32.77
CA GLY A 311 -5.97 19.26 -33.93
C GLY A 311 -7.03 18.18 -33.70
N SER A 312 -7.32 17.84 -32.44
CA SER A 312 -8.34 16.87 -32.04
C SER A 312 -9.36 17.54 -31.14
N ASP A 313 -10.64 17.38 -31.46
CA ASP A 313 -11.76 17.85 -30.63
C ASP A 313 -12.51 16.70 -29.94
N SER A 314 -11.91 15.50 -29.86
CA SER A 314 -12.53 14.32 -29.25
C SER A 314 -12.94 14.56 -27.79
N ILE A 315 -13.91 13.80 -27.28
CA ILE A 315 -14.37 13.98 -25.89
C ILE A 315 -13.23 13.64 -24.92
N GLU A 316 -12.49 12.59 -25.22
CA GLU A 316 -11.39 12.06 -24.43
C GLU A 316 -10.24 13.08 -24.33
N ASP A 317 -9.87 13.73 -25.44
CA ASP A 317 -8.82 14.76 -25.41
C ASP A 317 -9.25 16.00 -24.61
N ILE A 318 -10.50 16.42 -24.74
CA ILE A 318 -11.04 17.56 -23.98
C ILE A 318 -11.13 17.20 -22.48
N ALA A 319 -11.57 15.99 -22.15
CA ALA A 319 -11.67 15.50 -20.78
C ALA A 319 -10.29 15.43 -20.12
N LYS A 320 -9.27 14.94 -20.83
CA LYS A 320 -7.88 14.99 -20.38
C LYS A 320 -7.42 16.41 -20.09
N PHE A 321 -7.72 17.38 -20.96
CA PHE A 321 -7.34 18.78 -20.70
C PHE A 321 -8.09 19.41 -19.53
N LEU A 322 -9.35 19.02 -19.29
CA LEU A 322 -10.10 19.43 -18.09
C LEU A 322 -9.46 18.85 -16.83
N ALA A 323 -9.09 17.56 -16.85
CA ALA A 323 -8.39 16.90 -15.75
C ALA A 323 -7.01 17.51 -15.48
N GLU A 324 -6.22 17.82 -16.52
CA GLU A 324 -4.94 18.54 -16.34
C GLU A 324 -5.10 19.95 -15.74
N ASN A 325 -6.31 20.51 -15.77
CA ASN A 325 -6.64 21.82 -15.20
C ASN A 325 -7.16 21.72 -13.74
N THR A 326 -7.39 20.52 -13.22
CA THR A 326 -7.73 20.30 -11.81
C THR A 326 -6.51 20.07 -10.92
N ILE A 327 -5.30 20.07 -11.51
CA ILE A 327 -4.03 19.87 -10.81
C ILE A 327 -3.08 21.07 -10.94
N GLU A 328 -2.22 21.26 -9.94
CA GLU A 328 -1.12 22.22 -9.96
C GLU A 328 0.09 21.67 -10.73
N LYS A 329 0.40 22.26 -11.89
CA LYS A 329 1.56 21.83 -12.69
C LYS A 329 2.87 22.15 -11.95
N ARG A 330 3.75 21.15 -11.86
CA ARG A 330 5.11 21.30 -11.35
C ARG A 330 6.10 21.05 -12.48
N ASP A 331 7.15 21.87 -12.56
CA ASP A 331 8.28 21.56 -13.43
C ASP A 331 9.37 20.83 -12.62
N THR A 332 10.35 20.26 -13.33
CA THR A 332 11.44 19.51 -12.71
C THR A 332 12.30 20.36 -11.79
N SER A 333 12.39 21.67 -12.02
CA SER A 333 13.19 22.57 -11.17
C SER A 333 12.51 22.77 -9.82
N TRP A 334 11.19 22.97 -9.82
CA TRP A 334 10.40 23.04 -8.60
C TRP A 334 10.49 21.74 -7.80
N ILE A 335 10.39 20.58 -8.47
CA ILE A 335 10.50 19.27 -7.80
C ILE A 335 11.87 19.08 -7.17
N LEU A 336 12.95 19.45 -7.87
CA LEU A 336 14.31 19.37 -7.32
C LEU A 336 14.53 20.29 -6.11
N GLU A 337 13.83 21.44 -6.06
CA GLU A 337 13.93 22.39 -4.96
C GLU A 337 13.04 22.03 -3.75
N ASN A 338 11.90 21.39 -3.97
CA ASN A 338 10.87 21.17 -2.94
C ASN A 338 10.64 19.69 -2.60
N GLY A 339 11.16 18.77 -3.40
CA GLY A 339 10.96 17.34 -3.27
C GLY A 339 12.08 16.64 -2.50
N ILE A 340 11.76 15.45 -2.00
CA ILE A 340 12.69 14.55 -1.32
C ILE A 340 12.88 13.31 -2.17
N CYS A 341 14.13 12.91 -2.36
CA CYS A 341 14.45 11.71 -3.12
C CYS A 341 13.85 10.45 -2.47
N MET A 342 13.18 9.61 -3.27
CA MET A 342 12.59 8.33 -2.83
C MET A 342 13.43 7.10 -3.24
N GLU A 343 14.51 7.30 -3.99
CA GLU A 343 15.30 6.22 -4.61
C GLU A 343 16.69 6.02 -3.99
N ASN A 344 16.86 6.37 -2.71
CA ASN A 344 18.11 6.09 -2.02
C ASN A 344 18.25 4.60 -1.67
N ILE A 345 17.13 3.90 -1.47
CA ILE A 345 17.06 2.50 -1.08
C ILE A 345 16.71 1.65 -2.30
N LYS A 346 17.39 0.51 -2.43
CA LYS A 346 16.99 -0.60 -3.28
C LYS A 346 16.85 -1.87 -2.41
N PRO A 347 15.79 -2.67 -2.58
CA PRO A 347 15.66 -3.94 -1.89
C PRO A 347 16.70 -4.96 -2.35
N GLY A 348 17.18 -5.81 -1.43
CA GLY A 348 18.05 -6.95 -1.72
C GLY A 348 17.96 -8.03 -0.64
N ILE A 349 18.64 -9.16 -0.79
CA ILE A 349 18.78 -10.14 0.29
C ILE A 349 19.76 -9.58 1.33
N SER A 350 19.36 -9.56 2.60
CA SER A 350 20.17 -9.01 3.68
C SER A 350 21.48 -9.79 3.86
N ASN A 351 22.56 -9.11 4.24
CA ASN A 351 23.78 -9.78 4.68
C ASN A 351 23.72 -10.18 6.16
N ILE A 352 22.67 -9.75 6.88
CA ILE A 352 22.41 -10.18 8.25
C ILE A 352 21.72 -11.54 8.17
N GLU A 353 22.27 -12.49 8.92
CA GLU A 353 21.69 -13.83 9.01
C GLU A 353 20.26 -13.75 9.54
N HIS A 354 19.35 -14.55 8.97
CA HIS A 354 17.95 -14.64 9.40
C HIS A 354 17.09 -13.37 9.18
N ALA A 355 17.60 -12.33 8.51
CA ALA A 355 16.90 -11.05 8.36
C ALA A 355 16.14 -10.87 7.04
N GLY A 356 16.02 -11.92 6.23
CA GLY A 356 15.27 -11.89 4.97
C GLY A 356 15.80 -10.86 3.97
N ARG A 357 14.96 -9.89 3.58
CA ARG A 357 15.34 -8.79 2.69
C ARG A 357 15.87 -7.59 3.49
N GLY A 358 16.78 -6.83 2.89
CA GLY A 358 17.38 -5.64 3.46
C GLY A 358 17.35 -4.43 2.51
N ALA A 359 17.60 -3.25 3.07
CA ALA A 359 17.74 -2.00 2.36
C ALA A 359 19.20 -1.80 1.92
N PHE A 360 19.43 -1.57 0.63
CA PHE A 360 20.76 -1.29 0.09
C PHE A 360 20.80 0.11 -0.49
N ALA A 361 21.86 0.85 -0.16
CA ALA A 361 22.06 2.18 -0.72
C ALA A 361 22.27 2.07 -2.23
N GLN A 362 21.45 2.74 -3.03
CA GLN A 362 21.70 2.81 -4.46
C GLN A 362 22.93 3.67 -4.76
N ASN A 363 23.23 4.62 -3.86
CA ASN A 363 24.18 5.71 -4.07
C ASN A 363 24.96 6.05 -2.83
N HIS A 364 25.90 6.97 -2.99
CA HIS A 364 26.57 7.58 -1.86
C HIS A 364 25.59 8.48 -1.11
N ILE A 365 25.35 8.19 0.17
CA ILE A 365 24.54 9.02 1.06
C ILE A 365 25.48 9.62 2.10
N ALA A 366 25.58 10.95 2.12
CA ALA A 366 26.46 11.65 3.04
C ALA A 366 25.94 11.55 4.48
N MET A 367 26.85 11.59 5.45
CA MET A 367 26.50 11.72 6.87
C MET A 367 25.51 12.87 7.10
N GLY A 368 24.43 12.60 7.83
CA GLY A 368 23.38 13.56 8.15
C GLY A 368 22.33 13.75 7.05
N ALA A 369 22.52 13.19 5.85
CA ALA A 369 21.52 13.25 4.80
C ALA A 369 20.36 12.29 5.08
N ILE A 370 19.18 12.64 4.57
CA ILE A 370 17.99 11.78 4.60
C ILE A 370 18.25 10.57 3.70
N VAL A 371 18.19 9.38 4.30
CA VAL A 371 18.18 8.10 3.62
C VAL A 371 16.79 7.84 3.05
N SER A 372 15.75 7.93 3.89
CA SER A 372 14.37 7.70 3.45
C SER A 372 13.39 8.52 4.31
N PRO A 373 12.47 9.30 3.70
CA PRO A 373 11.35 9.86 4.43
C PRO A 373 10.30 8.78 4.70
N GLY A 374 9.56 8.90 5.79
CA GLY A 374 8.47 7.99 6.16
C GLY A 374 7.29 8.74 6.71
N PRO A 375 6.37 9.20 5.84
CA PRO A 375 4.97 9.37 6.22
C PRO A 375 4.48 8.21 7.09
N LEU A 376 3.80 8.50 8.20
CA LEU A 376 3.33 7.45 9.13
C LEU A 376 1.81 7.30 9.08
N LEU A 377 1.39 6.04 9.12
CA LEU A 377 0.04 5.60 9.42
C LEU A 377 -0.02 5.17 10.89
N ASN A 378 -1.08 5.58 11.58
CA ASN A 378 -1.25 5.41 13.00
C ASN A 378 -2.16 4.19 13.28
N ILE A 379 -1.72 3.35 14.20
CA ILE A 379 -2.55 2.36 14.88
C ILE A 379 -2.54 2.74 16.36
N VAL A 380 -3.67 3.26 16.84
CA VAL A 380 -3.75 3.88 18.18
C VAL A 380 -3.73 2.86 19.32
N ASP A 381 -4.01 1.59 19.00
CA ASP A 381 -3.87 0.46 19.90
C ASP A 381 -3.19 -0.73 19.23
N LYS A 382 -1.95 -1.05 19.63
CA LYS A 382 -1.16 -2.17 19.13
C LYS A 382 -1.84 -3.54 19.32
N ASP A 383 -2.79 -3.67 20.25
CA ASP A 383 -3.54 -4.91 20.45
C ASP A 383 -4.57 -5.18 19.35
N LEU A 384 -4.79 -4.23 18.44
CA LEU A 384 -5.52 -4.45 17.19
C LEU A 384 -4.77 -5.39 16.24
N LEU A 385 -3.44 -5.51 16.39
CA LEU A 385 -2.62 -6.46 15.64
C LEU A 385 -2.57 -7.86 16.27
N ASN A 386 -3.36 -8.14 17.30
CA ASN A 386 -3.46 -9.48 17.87
C ASN A 386 -4.31 -10.40 16.97
N MET A 387 -3.86 -11.64 16.79
CA MET A 387 -4.55 -12.70 16.03
C MET A 387 -5.09 -13.77 16.97
N TYR A 388 -6.27 -14.29 16.67
CA TYR A 388 -6.99 -15.21 17.56
C TYR A 388 -7.37 -16.48 16.83
N GLU A 389 -7.31 -17.60 17.54
CA GLU A 389 -7.79 -18.89 17.09
C GLU A 389 -9.05 -19.26 17.89
N TYR A 390 -10.02 -19.90 17.23
CA TYR A 390 -11.23 -20.35 17.91
C TYR A 390 -10.98 -21.71 18.58
N ASN A 391 -10.99 -21.73 19.91
CA ASN A 391 -10.96 -22.97 20.67
C ASN A 391 -12.38 -23.58 20.70
N GLU A 392 -12.59 -24.67 19.95
CA GLU A 392 -13.87 -25.36 19.89
C GLU A 392 -14.29 -25.99 21.24
N GLU A 393 -13.33 -26.46 22.04
CA GLU A 393 -13.62 -27.14 23.31
C GLU A 393 -14.16 -26.17 24.35
N GLU A 394 -13.55 -24.99 24.42
CA GLU A 394 -13.91 -23.94 25.38
C GLU A 394 -14.88 -22.91 24.79
N ALA A 395 -15.19 -23.01 23.49
CA ALA A 395 -16.07 -22.11 22.74
C ALA A 395 -15.71 -20.62 22.88
N HIS A 396 -14.41 -20.30 22.87
CA HIS A 396 -13.92 -18.93 22.95
C HIS A 396 -12.70 -18.72 22.04
N PHE A 397 -12.38 -17.45 21.76
CA PHE A 397 -11.21 -17.07 20.99
C PHE A 397 -10.00 -16.91 21.91
N GLU A 398 -8.91 -17.58 21.57
CA GLU A 398 -7.63 -17.49 22.28
C GLU A 398 -6.64 -16.69 21.46
N LEU A 399 -5.87 -15.82 22.12
CA LEU A 399 -4.77 -15.12 21.48
C LEU A 399 -3.71 -16.14 21.07
N PHE A 400 -3.51 -16.31 19.77
CA PHE A 400 -2.52 -17.25 19.24
C PHE A 400 -1.22 -16.54 18.86
N THR A 401 -1.30 -15.43 18.11
CA THR A 401 -0.10 -14.68 17.66
C THR A 401 -0.42 -13.21 17.38
N LYS A 402 0.49 -12.49 16.73
CA LYS A 402 0.29 -11.12 16.23
C LYS A 402 0.52 -11.04 14.73
N GLN A 403 -0.12 -10.07 14.08
CA GLN A 403 0.06 -9.75 12.68
C GLN A 403 1.54 -9.50 12.37
N LEU A 404 1.99 -9.97 11.21
CA LEU A 404 3.34 -9.72 10.71
C LEU A 404 3.64 -8.21 10.58
N LEU A 405 2.61 -7.42 10.28
CA LEU A 405 2.68 -5.96 10.20
C LEU A 405 3.37 -5.30 11.42
N LEU A 406 3.25 -5.88 12.62
CA LEU A 406 3.90 -5.35 13.82
C LEU A 406 5.42 -5.17 13.63
N ASN A 407 6.07 -6.07 12.90
CA ASN A 407 7.53 -6.04 12.67
C ASN A 407 7.99 -4.86 11.81
N TYR A 408 7.05 -4.20 11.14
CA TYR A 408 7.31 -3.10 10.22
C TYR A 408 6.86 -1.75 10.77
N CYS A 409 6.29 -1.71 11.97
CA CYS A 409 5.81 -0.49 12.61
C CYS A 409 6.74 -0.04 13.74
N PHE A 410 6.82 1.26 13.92
CA PHE A 410 7.54 1.91 15.01
C PHE A 410 6.63 2.11 16.21
N GLY A 411 7.16 2.05 17.43
CA GLY A 411 6.39 2.30 18.64
C GLY A 411 7.26 2.43 19.89
N HIS A 412 6.62 2.43 21.05
CA HIS A 412 7.32 2.44 22.34
C HIS A 412 6.73 1.36 23.24
N VAL A 413 7.56 0.72 24.08
CA VAL A 413 7.11 -0.38 24.95
C VAL A 413 6.02 0.07 25.92
N ASP A 414 6.18 1.28 26.46
CA ASP A 414 5.22 1.94 27.36
C ASP A 414 4.09 2.68 26.62
N SER A 415 3.85 2.41 25.33
CA SER A 415 2.74 3.01 24.58
C SER A 415 1.95 1.97 23.81
N LYS A 416 0.69 2.30 23.55
CA LYS A 416 -0.21 1.57 22.64
C LYS A 416 -0.08 2.01 21.20
N LEU A 417 0.45 3.21 20.95
CA LEU A 417 0.59 3.78 19.62
C LEU A 417 1.63 3.02 18.79
N LEU A 418 1.25 2.59 17.59
CA LEU A 418 2.15 2.19 16.52
C LEU A 418 2.08 3.19 15.37
N LEU A 419 3.24 3.38 14.74
CA LEU A 419 3.48 4.28 13.62
C LEU A 419 4.10 3.48 12.48
N CYS A 420 3.28 3.10 11.51
CA CYS A 420 3.66 2.26 10.39
C CYS A 420 4.04 3.15 9.19
N PRO A 421 5.30 3.11 8.72
CA PRO A 421 5.75 3.99 7.66
C PRO A 421 5.25 3.55 6.29
N GLN A 422 4.97 4.53 5.44
CA GLN A 422 4.48 4.34 4.07
C GLN A 422 5.61 4.26 3.04
N SER A 423 6.85 3.97 3.44
CA SER A 423 8.01 4.02 2.54
C SER A 423 8.93 2.82 2.67
N ASN A 424 9.92 2.75 1.76
CA ASN A 424 10.96 1.72 1.74
C ASN A 424 11.88 1.70 2.98
N MET A 425 11.63 2.52 4.02
CA MET A 425 12.30 2.35 5.31
C MET A 425 11.98 1.01 5.99
N ILE A 426 10.85 0.37 5.64
CA ILE A 426 10.47 -0.95 6.18
C ILE A 426 11.48 -2.07 5.85
N LEU A 427 12.40 -1.82 4.92
CA LEU A 427 13.47 -2.76 4.53
C LEU A 427 14.73 -2.66 5.39
N ILE A 428 14.86 -1.62 6.21
CA ILE A 428 16.11 -1.34 6.92
C ILE A 428 16.18 -2.22 8.16
N ASN A 429 17.05 -3.23 8.13
CA ASN A 429 17.19 -4.22 9.20
C ASN A 429 17.94 -3.69 10.43
N HIS A 430 17.76 -4.45 11.52
CA HIS A 430 18.40 -4.20 12.81
C HIS A 430 19.92 -4.37 12.77
N LYS A 431 20.64 -3.44 13.39
CA LYS A 431 22.02 -3.64 13.83
C LYS A 431 22.31 -2.76 15.04
N SER A 432 22.95 -3.32 16.07
CA SER A 432 23.30 -2.58 17.28
C SER A 432 24.81 -2.56 17.52
N CYS A 433 25.25 -1.64 18.38
CA CYS A 433 26.60 -1.66 18.95
C CYS A 433 26.61 -2.12 20.41
N ARG A 434 25.47 -2.50 20.99
CA ARG A 434 25.32 -2.80 22.42
C ARG A 434 26.19 -4.00 22.83
N ASN A 435 26.21 -5.04 22.01
CA ASN A 435 27.06 -6.22 22.19
C ASN A 435 28.58 -5.94 22.08
N THR A 436 28.98 -4.74 21.64
CA THR A 436 30.38 -4.29 21.55
C THR A 436 30.71 -3.14 22.50
N ASN A 437 29.88 -2.87 23.52
CA ASN A 437 30.01 -1.70 24.39
C ASN A 437 30.08 -0.36 23.61
N GLY A 438 29.41 -0.28 22.45
CA GLY A 438 29.46 0.89 21.56
C GLY A 438 30.64 0.91 20.57
N GLU A 439 31.57 -0.03 20.64
CA GLU A 439 32.79 -0.06 19.81
C GLU A 439 32.64 -0.91 18.53
N CYS A 440 31.61 -0.64 17.76
CA CYS A 440 31.29 -1.39 16.53
C CYS A 440 32.01 -0.83 15.28
N GLY A 441 32.51 0.42 15.30
CA GLY A 441 33.11 1.06 14.13
C GLY A 441 32.18 1.02 12.91
N ASN A 442 32.68 0.57 11.75
CA ASN A 442 31.86 0.41 10.54
C ASN A 442 30.90 -0.79 10.61
N ASN A 443 31.02 -1.66 11.63
CA ASN A 443 30.10 -2.77 11.84
C ASN A 443 28.86 -2.37 12.63
N GLY A 444 28.70 -1.11 13.05
CA GLY A 444 27.48 -0.61 13.68
C GLY A 444 26.37 -0.26 12.69
N PRO A 445 25.20 0.19 13.19
CA PRO A 445 24.18 0.82 12.37
C PRO A 445 24.77 2.07 11.70
N ASN A 446 24.41 2.27 10.44
CA ASN A 446 24.85 3.41 9.63
C ASN A 446 23.73 4.43 9.40
N ALA A 447 22.55 4.18 9.97
CA ALA A 447 21.42 5.09 9.97
C ALA A 447 20.69 5.10 11.32
N ARG A 448 19.89 6.15 11.55
CA ARG A 448 19.02 6.30 12.72
C ARG A 448 17.71 6.99 12.32
N VAL A 449 16.67 6.82 13.11
CA VAL A 449 15.42 7.57 12.95
C VAL A 449 15.49 8.94 13.63
N GLN A 450 14.68 9.86 13.13
CA GLN A 450 14.31 11.12 13.77
C GLN A 450 12.93 11.55 13.27
N TRP A 451 12.26 12.45 13.99
CA TRP A 451 11.03 13.06 13.50
C TRP A 451 11.27 13.90 12.25
N GLY A 452 10.26 13.95 11.38
CA GLY A 452 10.23 14.81 10.19
C GLY A 452 10.56 16.26 10.56
N THR A 453 11.52 16.84 9.83
CA THR A 453 12.07 18.15 10.18
C THR A 453 11.44 19.27 9.35
N THR A 454 11.95 19.51 8.15
CA THR A 454 11.60 20.70 7.35
C THR A 454 10.53 20.45 6.30
N TRP A 455 10.35 19.21 5.87
CA TRP A 455 9.46 18.87 4.77
C TRP A 455 8.03 18.53 5.20
N ASP A 456 7.86 17.94 6.39
CA ASP A 456 6.56 17.73 7.02
C ASP A 456 6.41 18.67 8.21
N LYS A 457 5.67 19.76 8.00
CA LYS A 457 5.48 20.79 9.03
C LYS A 457 4.47 20.35 10.09
N ASP A 458 3.57 19.43 9.73
CA ASP A 458 2.47 19.01 10.60
C ASP A 458 2.99 18.10 11.71
N THR A 459 4.11 17.40 11.46
CA THR A 459 4.76 16.53 12.47
C THR A 459 5.04 17.27 13.77
N LYS A 460 5.50 18.53 13.69
CA LYS A 460 5.78 19.31 14.89
C LYS A 460 4.51 19.56 15.71
N ASP A 461 3.41 19.90 15.06
CA ASP A 461 2.14 20.18 15.72
C ASP A 461 1.54 18.89 16.31
N TRP A 462 1.71 17.76 15.62
CA TRP A 462 1.26 16.45 16.11
C TRP A 462 2.04 15.96 17.33
N LEU A 463 3.34 16.25 17.43
CA LEU A 463 4.17 15.89 18.59
C LEU A 463 3.73 16.60 19.89
N GLU A 464 2.92 17.65 19.79
CA GLU A 464 2.36 18.37 20.95
C GLU A 464 1.01 17.80 21.41
N LEU A 465 0.38 16.92 20.62
CA LEU A 465 -0.93 16.34 20.92
C LEU A 465 -0.86 15.31 22.05
N SER A 466 -1.97 15.16 22.76
CA SER A 466 -2.24 14.03 23.65
C SER A 466 -2.65 12.78 22.87
N MET A 467 -2.64 11.62 23.52
CA MET A 467 -3.12 10.36 22.91
C MET A 467 -4.58 10.43 22.46
N GLU A 468 -5.46 11.09 23.24
CA GLU A 468 -6.88 11.28 22.89
C GLU A 468 -7.05 12.13 21.63
N GLU A 469 -6.21 13.17 21.47
CA GLU A 469 -6.23 14.01 20.26
C GLU A 469 -5.64 13.29 19.03
N ILE A 470 -4.63 12.44 19.22
CA ILE A 470 -4.11 11.57 18.14
C ILE A 470 -5.19 10.58 17.70
N GLU A 471 -5.89 9.96 18.65
CA GLU A 471 -6.99 9.06 18.37
C GLU A 471 -8.11 9.77 17.61
N PHE A 472 -8.54 10.94 18.07
CA PHE A 472 -9.53 11.77 17.39
C PHE A 472 -9.09 12.14 15.96
N ASN A 473 -7.85 12.63 15.78
CA ASN A 473 -7.36 12.99 14.46
C ASN A 473 -7.23 11.77 13.53
N THR A 474 -6.85 10.61 14.07
CA THR A 474 -6.76 9.36 13.31
C THR A 474 -8.15 8.88 12.88
N ALA A 475 -9.16 9.01 13.75
CA ALA A 475 -10.56 8.75 13.42
C ALA A 475 -11.08 9.64 12.29
N GLU A 476 -10.68 10.91 12.29
CA GLU A 476 -10.98 11.90 11.26
C GLU A 476 -10.11 11.74 9.98
N LYS A 477 -9.40 10.61 9.86
CA LYS A 477 -8.56 10.26 8.70
C LYS A 477 -7.48 11.30 8.39
N ARG A 478 -7.01 12.01 9.42
CA ARG A 478 -5.93 12.98 9.28
C ARG A 478 -4.59 12.26 9.38
N ARG A 479 -3.68 12.64 8.48
CA ARG A 479 -2.26 12.33 8.60
C ARG A 479 -1.56 13.50 9.27
N GLY A 480 -0.49 13.24 10.02
CA GLY A 480 0.47 14.32 10.32
C GLY A 480 1.79 13.94 10.97
N LEU A 481 2.00 12.69 11.38
CA LEU A 481 3.33 12.26 11.83
C LEU A 481 4.15 11.74 10.63
N SER A 482 5.43 12.11 10.62
CA SER A 482 6.42 11.56 9.72
C SER A 482 7.73 11.29 10.47
N LEU A 483 8.39 10.19 10.11
CA LEU A 483 9.78 9.91 10.46
C LEU A 483 10.70 10.19 9.26
N GLU A 484 11.97 10.38 9.55
CA GLU A 484 13.05 10.32 8.58
C GLU A 484 14.11 9.35 9.09
N VAL A 485 14.64 8.53 8.19
CA VAL A 485 15.89 7.83 8.44
C VAL A 485 17.02 8.70 7.93
N VAL A 486 17.99 8.99 8.79
CA VAL A 486 19.17 9.81 8.47
C VAL A 486 20.45 9.02 8.65
N ALA A 487 21.41 9.24 7.76
CA ALA A 487 22.70 8.57 7.79
C ALA A 487 23.53 9.06 8.99
N THR A 488 24.11 8.15 9.77
CA THR A 488 24.97 8.48 10.92
C THR A 488 26.45 8.63 10.55
N ARG A 489 26.79 8.21 9.32
CA ARG A 489 28.08 8.36 8.65
C ARG A 489 27.85 8.32 7.14
N ASP A 490 28.88 8.50 6.34
CA ASP A 490 28.78 8.23 4.90
C ASP A 490 28.42 6.75 4.65
N ILE A 491 27.48 6.53 3.75
CA ILE A 491 27.01 5.21 3.29
C ILE A 491 27.39 5.08 1.81
N LEU A 492 28.10 4.02 1.45
CA LEU A 492 28.57 3.81 0.09
C LEU A 492 27.50 3.15 -0.80
N PRO A 493 27.53 3.36 -2.13
CA PRO A 493 26.68 2.59 -3.05
C PRO A 493 26.85 1.07 -2.85
N GLY A 494 25.74 0.35 -2.77
CA GLY A 494 25.68 -1.09 -2.52
C GLY A 494 25.88 -1.50 -1.06
N GLU A 495 26.13 -0.56 -0.14
CA GLU A 495 26.19 -0.85 1.28
C GLU A 495 24.79 -1.10 1.85
N GLU A 496 24.65 -2.10 2.71
CA GLU A 496 23.41 -2.35 3.43
C GLU A 496 23.18 -1.27 4.49
N ILE A 497 22.01 -0.66 4.44
CA ILE A 497 21.55 0.34 5.39
C ILE A 497 20.94 -0.41 6.56
N THR A 498 21.40 -0.09 7.77
CA THR A 498 20.96 -0.72 9.01
C THR A 498 20.74 0.33 10.08
N MET A 499 19.79 0.06 10.99
CA MET A 499 19.49 0.95 12.10
C MET A 499 19.37 0.16 13.41
N ASP A 500 19.50 0.85 14.53
CA ASP A 500 19.24 0.26 15.83
C ASP A 500 17.73 0.25 16.11
N TYR A 501 17.15 -0.93 16.33
CA TYR A 501 15.72 -1.12 16.64
C TYR A 501 15.39 -0.94 18.13
N GLY A 502 16.40 -0.65 18.95
CA GLY A 502 16.25 -0.44 20.39
C GLY A 502 16.53 -1.67 21.25
N PRO A 503 16.81 -1.44 22.55
CA PRO A 503 17.16 -2.49 23.49
C PRO A 503 16.03 -3.49 23.74
N ALA A 504 14.76 -3.07 23.72
CA ALA A 504 13.65 -4.00 23.97
C ALA A 504 13.54 -5.04 22.87
N TRP A 505 13.70 -4.61 21.60
CA TRP A 505 13.72 -5.50 20.45
C TRP A 505 14.88 -6.50 20.54
N GLU A 506 16.09 -6.04 20.89
CA GLU A 506 17.28 -6.89 20.96
C GLU A 506 17.15 -7.96 22.05
N VAL A 507 16.62 -7.59 23.22
CA VAL A 507 16.31 -8.56 24.29
C VAL A 507 15.28 -9.58 23.82
N ALA A 508 14.19 -9.14 23.18
CA ALA A 508 13.16 -10.03 22.68
C ALA A 508 13.70 -11.00 21.61
N TRP A 509 14.59 -10.51 20.73
CA TRP A 509 15.23 -11.34 19.71
C TRP A 509 16.20 -12.36 20.33
N GLU A 510 16.99 -11.97 21.32
CA GLU A 510 17.88 -12.89 22.03
C GLU A 510 17.10 -13.97 22.79
N GLU A 511 15.99 -13.60 23.45
CA GLU A 511 15.07 -14.55 24.08
C GLU A 511 14.45 -15.50 23.05
N HIS A 512 14.00 -14.97 21.91
CA HIS A 512 13.51 -15.75 20.79
C HIS A 512 14.53 -16.77 20.31
N LEU A 513 15.80 -16.39 20.10
CA LEU A 513 16.86 -17.31 19.68
C LEU A 513 17.10 -18.45 20.68
N VAL A 514 16.89 -18.22 21.98
CA VAL A 514 17.06 -19.24 23.02
C VAL A 514 15.86 -20.19 23.09
N LEU A 515 14.66 -19.67 22.87
CA LEU A 515 13.40 -20.42 22.94
C LEU A 515 13.00 -21.05 21.61
N TRP A 516 13.60 -20.60 20.50
CA TRP A 516 13.28 -21.09 19.17
C TRP A 516 13.69 -22.56 19.05
N GLU A 517 12.68 -23.39 18.80
CA GLU A 517 12.83 -24.80 18.50
C GLU A 517 12.34 -25.04 17.07
N VAL A 518 12.91 -26.06 16.42
CA VAL A 518 12.41 -26.47 15.12
C VAL A 518 11.04 -27.12 15.35
N PHE A 519 9.97 -26.41 15.01
CA PHE A 519 8.63 -26.96 15.02
C PHE A 519 8.51 -27.99 13.91
N PHE A 520 8.40 -29.26 14.31
CA PHE A 520 7.86 -30.32 13.47
C PHE A 520 6.42 -30.47 13.90
N ASP A 521 5.52 -29.71 13.28
CA ASP A 521 4.09 -29.90 13.53
C ASP A 521 3.69 -31.35 13.22
N GLU A 522 2.70 -31.89 13.93
CA GLU A 522 2.14 -33.21 13.58
C GLU A 522 1.56 -33.23 12.14
N ILE A 523 1.26 -32.04 11.59
CA ILE A 523 0.74 -31.78 10.24
C ILE A 523 1.88 -31.80 9.19
N ASP A 524 3.09 -31.45 9.61
CA ASP A 524 4.28 -31.36 8.78
C ASP A 524 5.22 -32.50 9.19
N ASP A 525 4.98 -33.69 8.67
CA ASP A 525 5.77 -34.91 8.91
C ASP A 525 7.19 -34.84 8.30
N GLY A 526 7.79 -33.65 8.31
CA GLY A 526 9.05 -33.28 7.70
C GLY A 526 8.94 -33.07 6.19
N ARG A 527 7.72 -32.82 5.68
CA ARG A 527 7.47 -32.73 4.23
C ARG A 527 7.36 -31.31 3.70
N TYR A 528 7.45 -30.24 4.49
CA TYR A 528 7.42 -28.89 3.95
C TYR A 528 8.38 -28.70 2.77
N ILE A 529 7.83 -28.18 1.67
CA ILE A 529 8.60 -27.78 0.50
C ILE A 529 8.24 -26.34 0.17
N PRO A 530 9.23 -25.45 -0.03
CA PRO A 530 8.97 -24.11 -0.50
C PRO A 530 8.19 -24.14 -1.82
N VAL A 531 7.04 -23.47 -1.89
CA VAL A 531 6.17 -23.48 -3.08
C VAL A 531 6.90 -22.87 -4.27
N ARG A 532 7.84 -21.94 -4.05
CA ARG A 532 8.72 -21.40 -5.09
C ARG A 532 9.50 -22.52 -5.80
N THR A 533 9.99 -23.50 -5.04
CA THR A 533 10.78 -24.62 -5.58
C THR A 533 9.92 -25.52 -6.48
N LEU A 534 8.67 -25.79 -6.09
CA LEU A 534 7.76 -26.60 -6.90
C LEU A 534 7.34 -25.86 -8.18
N THR A 535 7.02 -24.56 -8.07
CA THR A 535 6.64 -23.71 -9.20
C THR A 535 7.78 -23.60 -10.22
N ASP A 536 9.01 -23.36 -9.77
CA ASP A 536 10.18 -23.25 -10.66
C ASP A 536 10.53 -24.57 -11.36
N ASN A 537 10.30 -25.70 -10.69
CA ASN A 537 10.52 -27.02 -11.27
C ASN A 537 9.35 -27.53 -12.13
N GLN A 538 8.19 -26.84 -12.12
CA GLN A 538 6.95 -27.28 -12.75
C GLN A 538 6.60 -28.74 -12.41
N ASP A 539 6.76 -29.12 -11.14
CA ASP A 539 6.51 -30.48 -10.64
C ASP A 539 5.01 -30.75 -10.47
N PHE A 540 4.26 -30.63 -11.57
CA PHE A 540 2.81 -30.82 -11.61
C PHE A 540 2.45 -32.30 -11.75
N ARG A 541 1.70 -32.82 -10.77
CA ARG A 541 1.36 -34.22 -10.59
C ARG A 541 -0.12 -34.46 -10.86
N THR A 542 -0.44 -35.60 -11.47
CA THR A 542 -1.83 -36.03 -11.66
C THR A 542 -2.41 -36.56 -10.36
N VAL A 543 -3.74 -36.61 -10.24
CA VAL A 543 -4.42 -37.23 -9.10
C VAL A 543 -3.95 -38.66 -8.82
N ASP A 544 -3.68 -39.45 -9.87
CA ASP A 544 -3.13 -40.81 -9.73
C ASP A 544 -1.69 -40.79 -9.17
N GLU A 545 -0.84 -39.84 -9.59
CA GLU A 545 0.53 -39.70 -9.08
C GLU A 545 0.54 -39.27 -7.60
N LEU A 546 -0.45 -38.46 -7.19
CA LEU A 546 -0.61 -37.99 -5.82
C LEU A 546 -1.03 -39.09 -4.83
N GLU A 547 -1.59 -40.21 -5.28
CA GLU A 547 -1.89 -41.35 -4.41
C GLU A 547 -0.60 -41.97 -3.82
N ASP A 548 0.48 -41.98 -4.60
CA ASP A 548 1.78 -42.54 -4.22
C ASP A 548 2.78 -41.49 -3.72
N ASP A 549 2.73 -40.27 -4.27
CA ASP A 549 3.63 -39.15 -3.95
C ASP A 549 2.83 -37.84 -3.76
N PRO A 550 2.08 -37.71 -2.65
CA PRO A 550 1.27 -36.53 -2.37
C PRO A 550 2.14 -35.30 -2.11
N TYR A 551 1.65 -34.13 -2.50
CA TYR A 551 2.26 -32.88 -2.09
C TYR A 551 2.24 -32.71 -0.57
N PRO A 552 3.19 -31.91 -0.03
CA PRO A 552 3.11 -31.45 1.35
C PRO A 552 1.84 -30.64 1.62
N THR A 553 1.40 -30.62 2.87
CA THR A 553 0.17 -29.93 3.31
C THR A 553 0.21 -28.42 3.11
N ASN A 554 1.41 -27.82 2.99
CA ASN A 554 1.58 -26.39 2.75
C ASN A 554 1.36 -25.96 1.29
N VAL A 555 1.15 -26.91 0.39
CA VAL A 555 1.12 -26.66 -1.06
C VAL A 555 -0.31 -26.73 -1.58
N LEU A 556 -0.74 -25.65 -2.22
CA LEU A 556 -2.00 -25.58 -2.96
C LEU A 556 -1.70 -25.43 -4.45
N MET A 557 -2.28 -26.28 -5.29
CA MET A 557 -2.23 -26.11 -6.74
C MET A 557 -3.42 -25.26 -7.20
N VAL A 558 -3.13 -24.23 -7.99
CA VAL A 558 -4.13 -23.29 -8.51
C VAL A 558 -4.06 -23.19 -10.03
N CYS A 559 -5.20 -22.92 -10.64
CA CYS A 559 -5.37 -22.74 -12.08
C CYS A 559 -6.02 -21.39 -12.37
N TYR A 560 -5.63 -20.76 -13.47
CA TYR A 560 -6.26 -19.55 -13.97
C TYR A 560 -7.60 -19.85 -14.68
N TYR A 561 -8.68 -19.21 -14.27
CA TYR A 561 -9.99 -19.42 -14.88
C TYR A 561 -10.78 -18.10 -14.94
N PRO A 562 -10.72 -17.36 -16.06
CA PRO A 562 -11.24 -15.99 -16.12
C PRO A 562 -12.75 -15.90 -15.86
N GLU A 563 -13.16 -14.86 -15.13
CA GLU A 563 -14.58 -14.52 -14.94
C GLU A 563 -15.32 -14.36 -16.28
N GLY A 564 -16.56 -14.86 -16.35
CA GLY A 564 -17.41 -14.81 -17.54
C GLY A 564 -17.67 -16.16 -18.24
N PHE A 565 -17.10 -17.25 -17.72
CA PHE A 565 -17.53 -18.62 -18.07
C PHE A 565 -18.63 -19.17 -17.14
N GLU A 566 -19.04 -18.39 -16.15
CA GLU A 566 -20.08 -18.73 -15.17
C GLU A 566 -21.49 -18.42 -15.70
N ASP A 567 -21.93 -19.09 -16.76
CA ASP A 567 -23.37 -19.21 -16.96
C ASP A 567 -23.89 -20.17 -15.88
N GLU A 568 -24.48 -19.63 -14.80
CA GLU A 568 -25.00 -20.34 -13.60
C GLU A 568 -25.86 -21.58 -13.92
N GLU A 569 -26.41 -21.68 -15.13
CA GLU A 569 -27.23 -22.80 -15.60
C GLU A 569 -26.44 -24.00 -16.17
N SER A 570 -25.11 -23.90 -16.35
CA SER A 570 -24.33 -24.88 -17.14
C SER A 570 -23.48 -25.89 -16.36
N TYR A 571 -23.54 -25.92 -15.02
CA TYR A 571 -22.91 -26.98 -14.20
C TYR A 571 -23.67 -28.31 -14.31
N SER A 572 -23.84 -28.85 -15.52
CA SER A 572 -24.23 -30.24 -15.73
C SER A 572 -22.96 -31.11 -15.74
N GLU A 573 -23.02 -32.25 -15.05
CA GLU A 573 -21.87 -33.11 -14.68
C GLU A 573 -21.03 -33.68 -15.85
N GLU A 574 -21.29 -33.32 -17.12
CA GLU A 574 -20.63 -33.94 -18.28
C GLU A 574 -20.33 -33.00 -19.47
N GLU A 575 -20.38 -31.67 -19.33
CA GLU A 575 -20.00 -30.79 -20.46
C GLU A 575 -18.47 -30.68 -20.61
N TRP A 576 -18.01 -30.93 -21.84
CA TRP A 576 -16.60 -30.97 -22.21
C TRP A 576 -16.20 -29.60 -22.74
N TRP A 577 -15.38 -28.89 -21.99
CA TRP A 577 -14.86 -27.58 -22.38
C TRP A 577 -13.39 -27.71 -22.79
N SER A 578 -13.05 -27.12 -23.94
CA SER A 578 -11.65 -26.98 -24.33
C SER A 578 -11.02 -25.84 -23.52
N GLY A 579 -9.94 -26.15 -22.82
CA GLY A 579 -9.08 -25.18 -22.15
C GLY A 579 -8.06 -24.54 -23.08
N GLU A 580 -8.09 -24.85 -24.38
CA GLU A 580 -7.20 -24.26 -25.36
C GLU A 580 -7.33 -22.73 -25.33
N ASN A 581 -6.19 -22.04 -25.20
CA ASN A 581 -6.08 -20.58 -25.14
C ASN A 581 -6.51 -19.93 -23.80
N ILE A 582 -6.80 -20.70 -22.75
CA ILE A 582 -6.93 -20.13 -21.40
C ILE A 582 -5.53 -19.92 -20.84
N ALA A 583 -5.06 -18.68 -20.89
CA ALA A 583 -3.78 -18.28 -20.33
C ALA A 583 -3.84 -16.85 -19.77
N PRO A 584 -3.21 -16.59 -18.61
CA PRO A 584 -3.16 -15.24 -18.06
C PRO A 584 -2.27 -14.36 -18.95
N VAL A 585 -2.75 -13.15 -19.28
CA VAL A 585 -2.05 -12.21 -20.16
C VAL A 585 -0.71 -11.76 -19.56
N ASN A 586 -0.68 -11.59 -18.24
CA ASN A 586 0.48 -11.09 -17.49
C ASN A 586 1.22 -12.19 -16.70
N GLY A 587 0.91 -13.47 -16.98
CA GLY A 587 1.43 -14.61 -16.22
C GLY A 587 0.64 -14.90 -14.94
N MET A 588 0.91 -16.06 -14.33
CA MET A 588 0.17 -16.57 -13.16
C MET A 588 0.36 -15.71 -11.91
N ASP A 589 1.52 -15.07 -11.75
CA ASP A 589 1.81 -14.27 -10.57
C ASP A 589 1.04 -12.94 -10.54
N ALA A 590 0.49 -12.49 -11.68
CA ALA A 590 -0.23 -11.22 -11.82
C ALA A 590 -1.71 -11.41 -12.18
N SER A 591 -2.29 -12.58 -11.85
CA SER A 591 -3.65 -12.95 -12.24
C SER A 591 -4.59 -12.95 -11.02
N TYR A 592 -5.83 -12.47 -11.23
CA TYR A 592 -6.86 -12.30 -10.20
C TYR A 592 -7.93 -13.40 -10.21
N ASP A 593 -7.85 -14.37 -11.14
CA ASP A 593 -8.85 -15.42 -11.31
C ASP A 593 -8.24 -16.80 -11.03
N LEU A 594 -7.67 -16.96 -9.84
CA LEU A 594 -6.96 -18.17 -9.43
C LEU A 594 -7.85 -19.03 -8.56
N TYR A 595 -8.01 -20.29 -8.95
CA TYR A 595 -8.88 -21.22 -8.25
C TYR A 595 -8.13 -22.52 -7.94
N PRO A 596 -8.38 -23.16 -6.78
CA PRO A 596 -7.88 -24.50 -6.52
C PRO A 596 -8.19 -25.45 -7.67
N CYS A 597 -7.22 -26.29 -8.03
CA CYS A 597 -7.42 -27.25 -9.11
C CYS A 597 -6.61 -28.54 -8.94
N GLU A 598 -7.02 -29.55 -9.70
CA GLU A 598 -6.37 -30.86 -9.78
C GLU A 598 -6.10 -31.24 -11.24
N ILE A 599 -4.93 -31.83 -11.52
CA ILE A 599 -4.64 -32.40 -12.84
C ILE A 599 -5.18 -33.82 -12.87
N THR A 600 -6.17 -34.08 -13.72
CA THR A 600 -6.73 -35.43 -13.87
C THR A 600 -5.91 -36.28 -14.82
N LYS A 601 -5.31 -35.68 -15.85
CA LYS A 601 -4.56 -36.41 -16.87
C LYS A 601 -3.54 -35.54 -17.58
N LYS A 602 -2.34 -36.07 -17.84
CA LYS A 602 -1.35 -35.45 -18.76
C LYS A 602 -1.71 -35.77 -20.21
N SER A 603 -1.72 -34.77 -21.10
CA SER A 603 -2.03 -34.97 -22.52
C SER A 603 -0.89 -35.67 -23.26
N GLU A 604 -1.18 -36.18 -24.47
CA GLU A 604 -0.13 -36.65 -25.39
C GLU A 604 0.68 -35.47 -25.96
N ASP A 605 0.04 -34.30 -26.08
CA ASP A 605 0.69 -33.07 -26.51
C ASP A 605 1.49 -32.46 -25.35
N PRO A 606 2.81 -32.25 -25.51
CA PRO A 606 3.64 -31.68 -24.45
C PRO A 606 3.17 -30.27 -24.05
N GLY A 607 2.97 -30.05 -22.76
CA GLY A 607 2.59 -28.75 -22.21
C GLY A 607 1.09 -28.55 -22.01
N THR A 608 0.24 -29.54 -22.30
CA THR A 608 -1.19 -29.49 -22.00
C THR A 608 -1.64 -30.63 -21.07
N VAL A 609 -2.70 -30.36 -20.32
CA VAL A 609 -3.27 -31.28 -19.33
C VAL A 609 -4.80 -31.21 -19.30
N SER A 610 -5.44 -32.19 -18.67
CA SER A 610 -6.84 -32.11 -18.25
C SER A 610 -6.91 -31.72 -16.79
N VAL A 611 -7.73 -30.74 -16.45
CA VAL A 611 -7.83 -30.18 -15.09
C VAL A 611 -9.28 -30.16 -14.58
N ARG A 612 -9.45 -30.37 -13.28
CA ARG A 612 -10.67 -30.01 -12.55
C ARG A 612 -10.39 -28.73 -11.77
N ILE A 613 -11.12 -27.67 -12.08
CA ILE A 613 -11.02 -26.38 -11.38
C ILE A 613 -12.22 -26.26 -10.45
N TYR A 614 -12.00 -25.80 -9.22
CA TYR A 614 -13.02 -25.66 -8.17
C TYR A 614 -13.32 -24.18 -7.92
N PRO A 615 -14.35 -23.57 -8.55
CA PRO A 615 -14.63 -22.14 -8.43
C PRO A 615 -15.03 -21.70 -7.01
N ALA A 616 -15.51 -22.65 -6.19
CA ALA A 616 -15.78 -22.40 -4.78
C ALA A 616 -15.00 -23.41 -3.92
N TYR A 617 -14.27 -22.89 -2.93
CA TYR A 617 -13.37 -23.62 -2.04
C TYR A 617 -13.99 -24.86 -1.36
N ASP A 618 -15.30 -24.84 -1.09
CA ASP A 618 -16.02 -25.93 -0.40
C ASP A 618 -17.08 -26.60 -1.30
N SER A 619 -16.93 -26.48 -2.62
CA SER A 619 -17.86 -27.13 -3.54
C SER A 619 -17.29 -28.43 -4.09
N GLU A 620 -18.09 -29.50 -4.05
CA GLU A 620 -17.86 -30.70 -4.85
C GLU A 620 -18.01 -30.41 -6.36
N LYS A 621 -18.47 -29.20 -6.72
CA LYS A 621 -18.64 -28.77 -8.10
C LYS A 621 -17.29 -28.35 -8.66
N TYR A 622 -17.01 -28.86 -9.84
CA TYR A 622 -15.82 -28.48 -10.59
C TYR A 622 -16.16 -28.26 -12.06
N VAL A 623 -15.29 -27.50 -12.73
CA VAL A 623 -15.26 -27.38 -14.18
C VAL A 623 -14.15 -28.29 -14.70
N GLN A 624 -14.49 -29.22 -15.59
CA GLN A 624 -13.53 -30.09 -16.24
C GLN A 624 -13.09 -29.48 -17.57
N LEU A 625 -11.81 -29.14 -17.67
CA LEU A 625 -11.18 -28.65 -18.89
C LEU A 625 -10.23 -29.70 -19.46
N TYR A 626 -10.15 -29.76 -20.78
CA TYR A 626 -9.22 -30.60 -21.54
C TYR A 626 -8.28 -29.73 -22.35
N ASP A 627 -7.09 -30.25 -22.69
CA ASP A 627 -6.07 -29.53 -23.46
C ASP A 627 -5.70 -28.15 -22.87
N TYR A 628 -5.72 -28.07 -21.54
CA TYR A 628 -5.44 -26.87 -20.75
C TYR A 628 -3.92 -26.60 -20.68
N ASP A 629 -3.49 -25.36 -20.92
CA ASP A 629 -2.06 -25.00 -20.95
C ASP A 629 -1.45 -25.06 -19.55
N MET A 630 -0.36 -25.82 -19.38
CA MET A 630 0.35 -25.93 -18.10
C MET A 630 0.92 -24.59 -17.60
N LYS A 631 1.09 -23.58 -18.47
CA LYS A 631 1.48 -22.22 -18.06
C LYS A 631 0.42 -21.50 -17.25
N SER A 632 -0.80 -22.02 -17.24
CA SER A 632 -1.95 -21.50 -16.50
C SER A 632 -2.15 -22.21 -15.17
N ILE A 633 -1.13 -22.97 -14.72
CA ILE A 633 -1.10 -23.70 -13.45
C ILE A 633 0.08 -23.17 -12.64
N SER A 634 -0.11 -23.03 -11.32
CA SER A 634 0.95 -22.62 -10.40
C SER A 634 0.73 -23.24 -9.02
N PHE A 635 1.75 -23.21 -8.17
CA PHE A 635 1.60 -23.48 -6.75
C PHE A 635 1.48 -22.18 -5.95
N ARG A 636 0.69 -22.25 -4.87
CA ARG A 636 0.51 -21.23 -3.85
C ARG A 636 0.66 -21.89 -2.48
N MET A 637 0.89 -21.06 -1.46
CA MET A 637 0.79 -21.52 -0.09
C MET A 637 -0.66 -21.92 0.18
N ALA A 638 -0.86 -23.05 0.88
CA ALA A 638 -2.17 -23.32 1.45
C ALA A 638 -2.45 -22.33 2.60
N PRO A 639 -3.71 -21.90 2.80
CA PRO A 639 -4.06 -20.96 3.87
C PRO A 639 -3.53 -21.40 5.23
N TYR A 640 -2.95 -20.46 5.97
CA TYR A 640 -2.37 -20.65 7.31
C TYR A 640 -1.17 -21.59 7.40
N THR A 641 -0.54 -21.95 6.28
CA THR A 641 0.59 -22.91 6.28
C THR A 641 1.96 -22.29 6.03
N SER A 642 2.03 -21.00 5.71
CA SER A 642 3.30 -20.30 5.46
C SER A 642 4.09 -20.12 6.76
N ASP A 643 5.36 -19.71 6.63
CA ASP A 643 6.18 -19.51 7.83
C ASP A 643 5.62 -18.39 8.72
N VAL A 644 4.84 -17.45 8.18
CA VAL A 644 4.27 -16.33 8.96
C VAL A 644 3.23 -16.81 9.98
N HIS A 645 2.71 -18.02 9.82
CA HIS A 645 1.72 -18.63 10.71
C HIS A 645 2.32 -19.64 11.70
N LEU A 646 3.63 -19.88 11.66
CA LEU A 646 4.28 -20.77 12.60
C LEU A 646 4.11 -20.26 14.05
N GLU A 647 3.85 -21.19 14.96
CA GLU A 647 3.82 -20.89 16.39
C GLU A 647 5.20 -20.37 16.84
N GLY A 648 5.19 -19.39 17.75
CA GLY A 648 6.43 -18.80 18.26
C GLY A 648 7.22 -17.98 17.25
N THR A 649 6.65 -17.61 16.11
CA THR A 649 7.28 -16.66 15.17
C THR A 649 7.57 -15.32 15.83
N PHE A 650 8.71 -14.74 15.48
CA PHE A 650 9.14 -13.49 16.09
C PHE A 650 8.24 -12.31 15.68
N ARG A 651 7.64 -11.64 16.67
CA ARG A 651 6.76 -10.48 16.50
C ARG A 651 7.15 -9.37 17.47
N HIS A 652 7.72 -8.28 16.97
CA HIS A 652 8.13 -7.15 17.79
C HIS A 652 8.17 -5.84 17.00
N LEU A 653 7.67 -4.75 17.60
CA LEU A 653 7.76 -3.41 17.02
C LEU A 653 9.21 -2.90 16.95
N ILE A 654 9.46 -1.93 16.09
CA ILE A 654 10.73 -1.18 16.07
C ILE A 654 10.65 -0.05 17.10
N GLU A 655 11.57 0.01 18.05
CA GLU A 655 11.51 0.97 19.16
C GLU A 655 11.88 2.39 18.69
N ILE A 656 11.04 3.36 19.03
CA ILE A 656 11.39 4.77 18.97
C ILE A 656 12.13 5.13 20.25
N PRO A 657 13.38 5.63 20.16
CA PRO A 657 14.17 5.97 21.34
C PRO A 657 13.50 6.98 22.28
N ASP A 658 13.72 6.80 23.59
CA ASP A 658 13.23 7.66 24.67
C ASP A 658 13.54 9.15 24.48
N ASP A 659 14.67 9.49 23.86
CA ASP A 659 15.11 10.87 23.69
C ASP A 659 14.29 11.64 22.65
N ILE A 660 13.54 10.93 21.80
CA ILE A 660 12.64 11.54 20.82
C ILE A 660 11.17 11.15 21.02
N PHE A 661 10.83 10.08 21.72
CA PHE A 661 9.44 9.69 21.95
C PHE A 661 8.73 10.64 22.95
N PRO A 662 7.59 11.25 22.60
CA PRO A 662 6.89 12.16 23.51
C PRO A 662 6.39 11.48 24.79
N GLU A 663 6.77 12.02 25.94
CA GLU A 663 6.41 11.48 27.26
C GLU A 663 4.89 11.42 27.48
N GLN A 664 4.12 12.35 26.91
CA GLN A 664 2.65 12.36 27.05
C GLN A 664 1.95 11.23 26.27
N TRP A 665 2.69 10.46 25.46
CA TRP A 665 2.17 9.28 24.75
C TRP A 665 2.45 7.97 25.48
N LYS A 666 3.27 8.02 26.54
CA LYS A 666 3.51 6.85 27.39
C LYS A 666 2.33 6.65 28.33
N GLU A 667 1.93 5.41 28.51
CA GLU A 667 0.96 5.03 29.52
C GLU A 667 1.52 5.36 30.91
N ALA A 668 0.65 5.83 31.80
CA ALA A 668 1.05 5.99 33.19
C ALA A 668 1.42 4.62 33.75
N ILE A 669 2.66 4.48 34.26
CA ILE A 669 3.10 3.29 34.99
C ILE A 669 2.08 3.04 36.11
N GLN A 670 1.25 2.00 35.96
CA GLN A 670 0.23 1.61 36.94
C GLN A 670 0.85 0.98 38.19
#